data_AF-A0A7Y5R1L7-F1
#
_entry.id   AF-A0A7Y5R1L7-F1
#
_cell.length_a   1.000
_cell.length_b   1.000
_cell.length_c   1.000
_cell.angle_alpha   90.00
_cell.angle_beta   90.00
_cell.angle_gamma   90.00
#
_symmetry.space_group_name_H-M   'P 1'
#
loop_
_entity.id
_entity.type
_entity.pdbx_description
1 polymer ?
#
loop_
_entity_poly.entity_id
_entity_poly.type
_entity_poly.pdbx_seq_one_letter_code
_entity_poly.pdbx_strand_id
1 'polypeptide(L)'
;MRKRLQNIWHSFPLQLLLLHLRSNLLFVAMWLMLALMLSGVVGSRLGMQYLFLDPEYMGRVNVWSYLFVGITFGGFFMSWNLTTYLLNAQHFPFLASLSRPFTKFCVNNSVLPLLFLGFYIGMIIHFQKNYEGTPAGTILLNCLGLLGGIVLLVALLSLYFLFTNRDISYYTRRRELPPHLLGVIAPGRRGMEIEDIKKDDKRRRVRTYLSENLKPRLVRSVAHYDARLLMNIFRQNHLNALILQLITLVTLLALGFLIDFPYFRIPAGASIFILTGVIVALTGSITYWFDEWRALILIGLLVIINYVTGFDLLNHRNRAYGLNYQTQPATYSNERLQDIFTSGQVGADIAHTRQILDRWRARTGEDKPKMVILCVSGGGLRSAVWALQVAQTADSMLNGNLLKHTTLITGASGGMLGMAYLRELYLRRQLGADMHMHDKRHIDLISRDMLNALAFTIVSNDLFLPLSTVERAGHIYFKDRGYIFEEQFNENTSYLLDKCLSDYAAPEVQAMIPMLFITSSIVNDGRRMIISPQGVSYMMSVPMGRRRLLSVEVDAVDFGKVFEAQGSRDLQFLTALRMNATYPYILPNVHLPSTPQIEVMDAGIRDNYGMLSATRFIQVFRKWIEQNTSGVVLMQVSSSELIEEIAPSNRTGIISSLVNPVGILGKVFTLQEFEHDNSLGFIYDLLGPERFEVIRFVYRPTQRKKLTASVSFHITSREKADVKRAIGLPENKTEMERLMKLLK
;
A
#
# COMPACT_ATOMS: atom_id res chain seq x y z
N MET A 1 -33.18 -20.59 38.39
CA MET A 1 -32.80 -20.19 37.01
C MET A 1 -33.31 -18.80 36.60
N ARG A 2 -34.62 -18.50 36.71
CA ARG A 2 -35.25 -17.25 36.26
C ARG A 2 -34.63 -15.95 36.79
N LYS A 3 -34.28 -15.87 38.08
CA LYS A 3 -33.57 -14.72 38.69
C LYS A 3 -32.17 -14.48 38.12
N ARG A 4 -31.41 -15.56 37.83
CA ARG A 4 -30.05 -15.44 37.24
C ARG A 4 -30.12 -14.94 35.80
N LEU A 5 -31.05 -15.46 34.99
CA LEU A 5 -31.31 -14.98 33.63
C LEU A 5 -31.76 -13.51 33.60
N GLN A 6 -32.66 -13.10 34.49
CA GLN A 6 -33.06 -11.69 34.61
C GLN A 6 -31.88 -10.79 35.02
N ASN A 7 -30.99 -11.26 35.89
CA ASN A 7 -29.82 -10.50 36.31
C ASN A 7 -28.76 -10.38 35.19
N ILE A 8 -28.66 -11.36 34.29
CA ILE A 8 -27.81 -11.28 33.10
C ILE A 8 -28.45 -10.35 32.06
N TRP A 9 -29.75 -10.48 31.82
CA TRP A 9 -30.48 -9.63 30.87
C TRP A 9 -30.43 -8.15 31.25
N HIS A 10 -30.61 -7.84 32.53
CA HIS A 10 -30.51 -6.49 33.08
C HIS A 10 -29.12 -6.15 33.62
N SER A 11 -28.08 -6.85 33.17
CA SER A 11 -26.70 -6.51 33.50
C SER A 11 -26.24 -5.30 32.69
N PHE A 12 -25.42 -4.46 33.31
CA PHE A 12 -24.90 -3.27 32.67
C PHE A 12 -24.12 -3.56 31.37
N PRO A 13 -23.25 -4.59 31.29
CA PRO A 13 -22.54 -4.93 30.05
C PRO A 13 -23.47 -5.28 28.87
N LEU A 14 -24.51 -6.09 29.13
CA LEU A 14 -25.45 -6.48 28.07
C LEU A 14 -26.32 -5.30 27.63
N GLN A 15 -26.76 -4.48 28.58
CA GLN A 15 -27.56 -3.29 28.27
C GLN A 15 -26.77 -2.25 27.47
N LEU A 16 -25.45 -2.12 27.72
CA LEU A 16 -24.55 -1.32 26.90
C LEU A 16 -24.40 -1.90 25.49
N LEU A 17 -24.16 -3.21 25.36
CA LEU A 17 -24.06 -3.86 24.04
C LEU A 17 -25.32 -3.64 23.19
N LEU A 18 -26.51 -3.83 23.78
CA LEU A 18 -27.79 -3.57 23.12
C LEU A 18 -28.00 -2.09 22.79
N LEU A 19 -27.47 -1.18 23.61
CA LEU A 19 -27.48 0.25 23.29
C LEU A 19 -26.59 0.54 22.09
N HIS A 20 -25.42 -0.09 21.99
CA HIS A 20 -24.52 0.11 20.86
C HIS A 20 -25.14 -0.32 19.54
N LEU A 21 -25.75 -1.51 19.51
CA LEU A 21 -26.42 -2.05 18.32
C LEU A 21 -27.67 -1.26 17.91
N ARG A 22 -28.24 -0.45 18.80
CA ARG A 22 -29.42 0.37 18.50
C ARG A 22 -29.07 1.80 18.08
N SER A 23 -28.13 2.42 18.79
CA SER A 23 -27.94 3.88 18.74
C SER A 23 -26.53 4.31 18.33
N ASN A 24 -25.55 3.41 18.33
CA ASN A 24 -24.15 3.70 18.05
C ASN A 24 -23.63 2.90 16.84
N LEU A 25 -24.47 2.74 15.81
CA LEU A 25 -24.21 1.90 14.64
C LEU A 25 -22.94 2.28 13.89
N LEU A 26 -22.65 3.58 13.74
CA LEU A 26 -21.43 4.07 13.09
C LEU A 26 -20.17 3.57 13.82
N PHE A 27 -20.18 3.59 15.16
CA PHE A 27 -19.03 3.14 15.94
C PHE A 27 -18.89 1.61 15.89
N VAL A 28 -20.00 0.86 15.88
CA VAL A 28 -19.98 -0.61 15.69
C VAL A 28 -19.45 -0.96 14.29
N ALA A 29 -19.82 -0.18 13.27
CA ALA A 29 -19.33 -0.36 11.91
C ALA A 29 -17.80 -0.21 11.82
N MET A 30 -17.17 0.66 12.64
CA MET A 30 -15.70 0.77 12.71
C MET A 30 -15.05 -0.51 13.23
N TRP A 31 -15.60 -1.12 14.30
CA TRP A 31 -15.12 -2.42 14.79
C TRP A 31 -15.28 -3.53 13.74
N LEU A 32 -16.43 -3.54 13.05
CA LEU A 32 -16.69 -4.50 11.98
C LEU A 32 -15.71 -4.30 10.81
N MET A 33 -15.45 -3.07 10.39
CA MET A 33 -14.51 -2.75 9.32
C MET A 33 -13.09 -3.26 9.67
N LEU A 34 -12.62 -2.98 10.89
CA LEU A 34 -11.33 -3.51 11.36
C LEU A 34 -11.30 -5.04 11.34
N ALA A 35 -12.38 -5.71 11.76
CA ALA A 35 -12.46 -7.18 11.73
C ALA A 35 -12.48 -7.74 10.30
N LEU A 36 -13.13 -7.04 9.36
CA LEU A 36 -13.18 -7.41 7.94
C LEU A 36 -11.82 -7.23 7.24
N MET A 37 -11.07 -6.17 7.57
CA MET A 37 -9.69 -5.99 7.10
C MET A 37 -8.78 -7.09 7.67
N LEU A 38 -8.92 -7.38 8.96
CA LEU A 38 -8.09 -8.36 9.67
C LEU A 38 -8.33 -9.81 9.21
N SER A 39 -9.57 -10.13 8.84
CA SER A 39 -9.94 -11.44 8.29
C SER A 39 -9.59 -11.62 6.81
N GLY A 40 -9.16 -10.56 6.12
CA GLY A 40 -8.88 -10.60 4.68
C GLY A 40 -10.14 -10.58 3.79
N VAL A 41 -11.33 -10.40 4.36
CA VAL A 41 -12.58 -10.22 3.58
C VAL A 41 -12.50 -8.93 2.78
N VAL A 42 -11.92 -7.88 3.36
CA VAL A 42 -11.68 -6.59 2.71
C VAL A 42 -10.17 -6.44 2.45
N GLY A 43 -9.80 -6.21 1.20
CA GLY A 43 -8.41 -5.87 0.84
C GLY A 43 -7.39 -7.00 0.81
N SER A 44 -7.81 -8.26 0.79
CA SER A 44 -6.88 -9.41 0.69
C SER A 44 -5.94 -9.31 -0.52
N ARG A 45 -6.45 -8.90 -1.69
CA ARG A 45 -5.62 -8.71 -2.89
C ARG A 45 -4.52 -7.67 -2.71
N LEU A 46 -4.73 -6.66 -1.86
CA LEU A 46 -3.79 -5.57 -1.57
C LEU A 46 -2.89 -5.86 -0.35
N GLY A 47 -3.09 -6.98 0.34
CA GLY A 47 -2.30 -7.34 1.53
C GLY A 47 -2.71 -6.62 2.83
N MET A 48 -3.89 -5.98 2.90
CA MET A 48 -4.28 -5.18 4.07
C MET A 48 -4.29 -5.96 5.40
N GLN A 49 -4.58 -7.27 5.36
CA GLN A 49 -4.55 -8.13 6.54
C GLN A 49 -3.14 -8.24 7.16
N TYR A 50 -2.09 -8.17 6.34
CA TYR A 50 -0.70 -8.32 6.79
C TYR A 50 -0.26 -7.16 7.67
N LEU A 51 -0.82 -5.96 7.47
CA LEU A 51 -0.57 -4.78 8.31
C LEU A 51 -0.90 -5.01 9.79
N PHE A 52 -1.81 -5.94 10.09
CA PHE A 52 -2.21 -6.33 11.45
C PHE A 52 -1.61 -7.65 11.90
N LEU A 53 -1.52 -8.63 10.99
CA LEU A 53 -1.13 -9.99 11.32
C LEU A 53 0.39 -10.17 11.32
N ASP A 54 1.12 -9.34 10.57
CA ASP A 54 2.58 -9.33 10.43
C ASP A 54 3.12 -7.88 10.52
N PRO A 55 2.86 -7.17 11.63
CA PRO A 55 3.25 -5.77 11.77
C PRO A 55 4.77 -5.64 11.77
N GLU A 56 5.31 -4.82 10.88
CA GLU A 56 6.75 -4.58 10.79
C GLU A 56 7.16 -3.31 11.54
N TYR A 57 8.25 -3.40 12.29
CA TYR A 57 8.94 -2.26 12.88
C TYR A 57 10.45 -2.40 12.63
N MET A 58 11.05 -1.39 11.98
CA MET A 58 12.47 -1.37 11.61
C MET A 58 12.94 -2.62 10.81
N GLY A 59 12.18 -3.05 9.80
CA GLY A 59 12.58 -4.19 8.98
C GLY A 59 12.34 -5.57 9.61
N ARG A 60 11.67 -5.63 10.79
CA ARG A 60 11.48 -6.88 11.55
C ARG A 60 10.09 -6.99 12.15
N VAL A 61 9.59 -8.22 12.18
CA VAL A 61 8.39 -8.60 12.93
C VAL A 61 8.83 -9.26 14.24
N ASN A 62 8.60 -8.58 15.36
CA ASN A 62 9.00 -9.06 16.67
C ASN A 62 8.06 -8.53 17.78
N VAL A 63 8.41 -8.83 19.02
CA VAL A 63 7.65 -8.43 20.21
C VAL A 63 7.43 -6.91 20.28
N TRP A 64 8.40 -6.09 19.83
CA TRP A 64 8.28 -4.63 19.79
C TRP A 64 7.27 -4.17 18.75
N SER A 65 7.23 -4.80 17.58
CA SER A 65 6.22 -4.52 16.55
C SER A 65 4.81 -4.75 17.11
N TYR A 66 4.59 -5.88 17.79
CA TYR A 66 3.31 -6.16 18.46
C TYR A 66 3.06 -5.27 19.67
N LEU A 67 4.09 -4.84 20.41
CA LEU A 67 3.96 -3.89 21.51
C LEU A 67 3.38 -2.56 21.03
N PHE A 68 3.91 -1.99 19.95
CA PHE A 68 3.38 -0.74 19.37
C PHE A 68 1.93 -0.88 18.92
N VAL A 69 1.61 -1.98 18.23
CA VAL A 69 0.22 -2.28 17.86
C VAL A 69 -0.66 -2.38 19.11
N GLY A 70 -0.18 -3.05 20.16
CA GLY A 70 -0.88 -3.18 21.43
C GLY A 70 -1.14 -1.84 22.12
N ILE A 71 -0.13 -0.97 22.16
CA ILE A 71 -0.26 0.40 22.66
C ILE A 71 -1.37 1.11 21.89
N THR A 72 -1.30 1.17 20.56
CA THR A 72 -2.32 1.88 19.76
C THR A 72 -3.71 1.27 19.83
N PHE A 73 -3.82 -0.06 19.97
CA PHE A 73 -5.09 -0.73 20.21
C PHE A 73 -5.67 -0.33 21.57
N GLY A 74 -4.83 -0.24 22.61
CA GLY A 74 -5.22 0.33 23.90
C GLY A 74 -5.72 1.77 23.77
N GLY A 75 -5.14 2.55 22.86
CA GLY A 75 -5.50 3.95 22.62
C GLY A 75 -6.86 4.05 21.93
N PHE A 76 -7.07 3.23 20.90
CA PHE A 76 -8.36 3.05 20.25
C PHE A 76 -9.43 2.57 21.23
N PHE A 77 -9.12 1.59 22.08
CA PHE A 77 -10.01 1.10 23.15
C PHE A 77 -10.42 2.23 24.10
N MET A 78 -9.47 3.07 24.51
CA MET A 78 -9.76 4.19 25.40
C MET A 78 -10.55 5.30 24.70
N SER A 79 -10.24 5.63 23.45
CA SER A 79 -11.02 6.59 22.64
C SER A 79 -12.48 6.13 22.46
N TRP A 80 -12.68 4.84 22.16
CA TRP A 80 -14.01 4.22 22.11
C TRP A 80 -14.76 4.40 23.45
N ASN A 81 -14.14 4.04 24.57
CA ASN A 81 -14.78 4.11 25.88
C ASN A 81 -15.11 5.54 26.29
N LEU A 82 -14.21 6.46 26.01
CA LEU A 82 -14.36 7.87 26.32
C LEU A 82 -15.48 8.53 25.52
N THR A 83 -15.50 8.26 24.21
CA THR A 83 -16.56 8.73 23.29
C THR A 83 -17.92 8.15 23.68
N THR A 84 -17.98 6.84 23.92
CA THR A 84 -19.25 6.20 24.26
C THR A 84 -19.73 6.55 25.67
N TYR A 85 -18.82 6.82 26.61
CA TYR A 85 -19.17 7.37 27.91
C TYR A 85 -19.79 8.77 27.75
N LEU A 86 -19.17 9.64 26.96
CA LEU A 86 -19.69 10.99 26.69
C LEU A 86 -21.13 10.96 26.13
N LEU A 87 -21.39 10.09 25.16
CA LEU A 87 -22.69 10.01 24.49
C LEU A 87 -23.76 9.32 25.35
N ASN A 88 -23.38 8.28 26.09
CA ASN A 88 -24.34 7.35 26.70
C ASN A 88 -24.44 7.44 28.22
N ALA A 89 -23.49 8.04 28.94
CA ALA A 89 -23.48 8.04 30.41
C ALA A 89 -24.76 8.64 31.03
N GLN A 90 -25.40 9.60 30.35
CA GLN A 90 -26.68 10.18 30.79
C GLN A 90 -27.83 9.16 30.90
N HIS A 91 -27.81 8.09 30.10
CA HIS A 91 -28.82 7.02 30.18
C HIS A 91 -28.62 6.11 31.40
N PHE A 92 -27.49 6.27 32.11
CA PHE A 92 -27.11 5.48 33.26
C PHE A 92 -26.71 6.38 34.45
N PRO A 93 -27.65 7.14 35.04
CA PRO A 93 -27.36 8.08 36.12
C PRO A 93 -26.70 7.43 37.35
N PHE A 94 -26.90 6.11 37.54
CA PHE A 94 -26.29 5.37 38.65
C PHE A 94 -24.77 5.37 38.61
N LEU A 95 -24.14 5.61 37.46
CA LEU A 95 -22.69 5.73 37.37
C LEU A 95 -22.18 6.86 38.25
N ALA A 96 -22.88 7.99 38.31
CA ALA A 96 -22.44 9.16 39.04
C ALA A 96 -22.53 9.02 40.58
N SER A 97 -23.23 8.00 41.09
CA SER A 97 -23.19 7.65 42.53
C SER A 97 -22.05 6.70 42.91
N LEU A 98 -21.24 6.27 41.93
CA LEU A 98 -20.13 5.36 42.13
C LEU A 98 -18.81 6.14 42.17
N SER A 99 -17.88 5.70 43.02
CA SER A 99 -16.47 6.12 42.90
C SER A 99 -15.92 5.73 41.52
N ARG A 100 -15.04 6.53 40.92
CA ARG A 100 -14.40 6.19 39.62
C ARG A 100 -15.41 5.74 38.54
N PRO A 101 -16.41 6.58 38.20
CA PRO A 101 -17.52 6.20 37.32
C PRO A 101 -17.05 5.75 35.93
N PHE A 102 -16.02 6.41 35.40
CA PHE A 102 -15.45 6.09 34.09
C PHE A 102 -14.79 4.71 34.06
N THR A 103 -13.99 4.36 35.07
CA THR A 103 -13.36 3.03 35.15
C THR A 103 -14.41 1.91 35.17
N LYS A 104 -15.47 2.08 35.94
CA LYS A 104 -16.58 1.11 35.98
C LYS A 104 -17.33 1.05 34.65
N PHE A 105 -17.49 2.18 33.97
CA PHE A 105 -18.01 2.18 32.60
C PHE A 105 -17.13 1.36 31.66
N CYS A 106 -15.81 1.60 31.62
CA CYS A 106 -14.87 0.86 30.76
C CYS A 106 -14.92 -0.65 31.00
N VAL A 107 -14.94 -1.09 32.26
CA VAL A 107 -15.02 -2.53 32.60
C VAL A 107 -16.30 -3.15 32.05
N ASN A 108 -17.44 -2.46 32.14
CA ASN A 108 -18.71 -2.98 31.66
C ASN A 108 -18.88 -2.80 30.14
N ASN A 109 -18.18 -1.86 29.52
CA ASN A 109 -18.16 -1.62 28.08
C ASN A 109 -17.03 -2.40 27.35
N SER A 110 -16.46 -3.41 27.99
CA SER A 110 -15.34 -4.18 27.47
C SER A 110 -15.74 -5.36 26.57
N VAL A 111 -17.03 -5.71 26.50
CA VAL A 111 -17.51 -6.90 25.77
C VAL A 111 -17.09 -6.89 24.30
N LEU A 112 -17.41 -5.83 23.56
CA LEU A 112 -17.08 -5.73 22.13
C LEU A 112 -15.55 -5.67 21.90
N PRO A 113 -14.77 -4.83 22.61
CA PRO A 113 -13.31 -4.84 22.51
C PRO A 113 -12.64 -6.17 22.85
N LEU A 114 -13.12 -6.89 23.88
CA LEU A 114 -12.56 -8.19 24.27
C LEU A 114 -12.88 -9.28 23.26
N LEU A 115 -14.09 -9.27 22.68
CA LEU A 115 -14.43 -10.17 21.57
C LEU A 115 -13.53 -9.93 20.36
N PHE A 116 -13.31 -8.65 20.00
CA PHE A 116 -12.37 -8.30 18.94
C PHE A 116 -10.94 -8.72 19.26
N LEU A 117 -10.45 -8.48 20.49
CA LEU A 117 -9.11 -8.87 20.91
C LEU A 117 -8.91 -10.39 20.85
N GLY A 118 -9.89 -11.17 21.32
CA GLY A 118 -9.86 -12.63 21.23
C GLY A 118 -9.82 -13.12 19.78
N PHE A 119 -10.63 -12.50 18.91
CA PHE A 119 -10.59 -12.75 17.47
C PHE A 119 -9.22 -12.40 16.86
N TYR A 120 -8.67 -11.25 17.20
CA TYR A 120 -7.38 -10.78 16.71
C TYR A 120 -6.23 -11.72 17.12
N ILE A 121 -6.15 -12.10 18.40
CA ILE A 121 -5.15 -13.06 18.88
C ILE A 121 -5.30 -14.41 18.17
N GLY A 122 -6.54 -14.90 18.00
CA GLY A 122 -6.80 -16.13 17.26
C GLY A 122 -6.28 -16.08 15.83
N MET A 123 -6.46 -14.94 15.15
CA MET A 123 -5.96 -14.71 13.80
C MET A 123 -4.44 -14.58 13.74
N ILE A 124 -3.78 -13.90 14.69
CA ILE A 124 -2.31 -13.85 14.79
C ILE A 124 -1.74 -15.25 14.93
N ILE A 125 -2.28 -16.06 15.86
CA ILE A 125 -1.82 -17.44 16.08
C ILE A 125 -2.01 -18.28 14.82
N HIS A 126 -3.18 -18.19 14.17
CA HIS A 126 -3.45 -18.89 12.93
C HIS A 126 -2.47 -18.47 11.83
N PHE A 127 -2.20 -17.17 11.71
CA PHE A 127 -1.36 -16.60 10.66
C PHE A 127 0.11 -17.00 10.85
N GLN A 128 0.70 -16.68 12.00
CA GLN A 128 2.12 -16.96 12.26
C GLN A 128 2.45 -18.45 12.20
N LYS A 129 1.53 -19.32 12.67
CA LYS A 129 1.72 -20.77 12.61
C LYS A 129 1.67 -21.31 11.18
N ASN A 130 0.71 -20.87 10.38
CA ASN A 130 0.42 -21.51 9.08
C ASN A 130 1.10 -20.83 7.88
N TYR A 131 1.45 -19.54 7.98
CA TYR A 131 2.01 -18.75 6.88
C TYR A 131 3.44 -18.29 7.17
N GLU A 132 3.78 -17.91 8.40
CA GLU A 132 5.17 -17.55 8.73
C GLU A 132 6.01 -18.76 9.18
N GLY A 133 5.37 -19.84 9.63
CA GLY A 133 6.08 -21.00 10.18
C GLY A 133 6.82 -20.69 11.49
N THR A 134 6.36 -19.67 12.21
CA THR A 134 7.02 -19.15 13.42
C THR A 134 6.95 -20.16 14.57
N PRO A 135 8.03 -20.32 15.37
CA PRO A 135 8.01 -21.17 16.56
C PRO A 135 6.96 -20.73 17.59
N ALA A 136 6.34 -21.70 18.28
CA ALA A 136 5.28 -21.43 19.26
C ALA A 136 5.71 -20.47 20.39
N GLY A 137 6.97 -20.54 20.83
CA GLY A 137 7.52 -19.62 21.83
C GLY A 137 7.54 -18.17 21.35
N THR A 138 7.94 -17.94 20.09
CA THR A 138 7.94 -16.61 19.48
C THR A 138 6.51 -16.10 19.26
N ILE A 139 5.58 -16.97 18.85
CA ILE A 139 4.15 -16.62 18.76
C ILE A 139 3.61 -16.17 20.12
N LEU A 140 3.94 -16.90 21.19
CA LEU A 140 3.55 -16.53 22.55
C LEU A 140 4.13 -15.17 22.96
N LEU A 141 5.42 -14.94 22.70
CA LEU A 141 6.07 -13.65 22.97
C LEU A 141 5.44 -12.49 22.19
N ASN A 142 5.08 -12.71 20.92
CA ASN A 142 4.38 -11.72 20.09
C ASN A 142 2.99 -11.38 20.66
N CYS A 143 2.22 -12.39 21.06
CA CYS A 143 0.93 -12.20 21.74
C CYS A 143 1.10 -11.48 23.10
N LEU A 144 2.13 -11.81 23.86
CA LEU A 144 2.47 -11.12 25.12
C LEU A 144 2.91 -9.67 24.87
N GLY A 145 3.62 -9.39 23.78
CA GLY A 145 3.94 -8.03 23.34
C GLY A 145 2.68 -7.21 23.08
N LEU A 146 1.74 -7.76 22.32
CA LEU A 146 0.44 -7.13 22.06
C LEU A 146 -0.31 -6.83 23.37
N LEU A 147 -0.48 -7.85 24.23
CA LEU A 147 -1.18 -7.68 25.51
C LEU A 147 -0.45 -6.71 26.45
N GLY A 148 0.89 -6.78 26.49
CA GLY A 148 1.74 -5.89 27.27
C GLY A 148 1.58 -4.44 26.84
N GLY A 149 1.50 -4.17 25.53
CA GLY A 149 1.26 -2.82 25.00
C GLY A 149 -0.10 -2.26 25.39
N ILE A 150 -1.15 -3.11 25.33
CA ILE A 150 -2.50 -2.73 25.76
C ILE A 150 -2.51 -2.38 27.25
N VAL A 151 -1.95 -3.26 28.09
CA VAL A 151 -1.90 -3.06 29.55
C VAL A 151 -1.09 -1.82 29.88
N LEU A 152 0.06 -1.61 29.23
CA LEU A 152 0.91 -0.44 29.42
C LEU A 152 0.13 0.85 29.17
N LEU A 153 -0.52 0.99 28.01
CA LEU A 153 -1.22 2.23 27.70
C LEU A 153 -2.46 2.44 28.57
N VAL A 154 -3.24 1.38 28.83
CA VAL A 154 -4.41 1.48 29.71
C VAL A 154 -3.98 1.86 31.14
N ALA A 155 -2.85 1.34 31.63
CA ALA A 155 -2.29 1.71 32.93
C ALA A 155 -1.82 3.17 32.96
N LEU A 156 -1.10 3.64 31.93
CA LEU A 156 -0.67 5.04 31.81
C LEU A 156 -1.87 6.00 31.79
N LEU A 157 -2.90 5.70 31.00
CA LEU A 157 -4.11 6.51 30.95
C LEU A 157 -4.91 6.44 32.26
N SER A 158 -4.97 5.27 32.90
CA SER A 158 -5.60 5.14 34.21
C SER A 158 -4.89 5.95 35.28
N LEU A 159 -3.55 6.00 35.24
CA LEU A 159 -2.73 6.85 36.10
C LEU A 159 -2.99 8.34 35.84
N TYR A 160 -3.03 8.75 34.57
CA TYR A 160 -3.41 10.12 34.19
C TYR A 160 -4.79 10.51 34.73
N PHE A 161 -5.78 9.62 34.60
CA PHE A 161 -7.12 9.85 35.14
C PHE A 161 -7.18 9.85 36.67
N LEU A 162 -6.29 9.12 37.36
CA LEU A 162 -6.19 9.16 38.82
C LEU A 162 -5.81 10.57 39.30
N PHE A 163 -4.90 11.25 38.59
CA PHE A 163 -4.46 12.60 38.94
C PHE A 163 -5.41 13.69 38.44
N THR A 164 -6.10 13.47 37.33
CA THR A 164 -6.88 14.52 36.65
C THR A 164 -8.38 14.47 36.95
N ASN A 165 -8.94 13.29 37.24
CA ASN A 165 -10.36 13.17 37.57
C ASN A 165 -10.59 13.52 39.04
N ARG A 166 -11.52 14.44 39.28
CA ARG A 166 -11.94 14.83 40.63
C ARG A 166 -13.27 14.15 40.96
N ASP A 167 -13.28 13.35 42.02
CA ASP A 167 -14.48 12.63 42.47
C ASP A 167 -15.50 13.57 43.15
N ILE A 168 -16.70 13.03 43.44
CA ILE A 168 -17.80 13.73 44.12
C ILE A 168 -17.37 14.38 45.45
N SER A 169 -16.34 13.83 46.10
CA SER A 169 -15.73 14.31 47.35
C SER A 169 -14.97 15.63 47.21
N TYR A 170 -14.55 15.99 45.99
CA TYR A 170 -13.91 17.27 45.68
C TYR A 170 -14.97 18.40 45.62
N TYR A 171 -16.13 18.12 45.04
CA TYR A 171 -17.21 19.10 44.83
C TYR A 171 -18.08 19.32 46.07
N THR A 172 -18.16 18.35 46.97
CA THR A 172 -18.83 18.51 48.27
C THR A 172 -18.09 19.47 49.22
N ARG A 173 -16.86 19.91 48.89
CA ARG A 173 -16.06 20.83 49.72
C ARG A 173 -16.10 22.31 49.28
N ARG A 174 -16.67 22.68 48.12
CA ARG A 174 -16.77 24.08 47.69
C ARG A 174 -18.19 24.63 47.87
N ARG A 175 -18.28 25.77 48.58
CA ARG A 175 -19.49 26.60 48.67
C ARG A 175 -19.93 27.08 47.29
N GLU A 176 -21.24 27.14 47.11
CA GLU A 176 -21.93 27.54 45.88
C GLU A 176 -21.41 28.86 45.30
N LEU A 177 -21.13 28.90 44.00
CA LEU A 177 -20.79 30.12 43.28
C LEU A 177 -22.05 30.97 43.04
N PRO A 178 -21.95 32.32 43.07
CA PRO A 178 -23.07 33.22 42.79
C PRO A 178 -23.69 32.97 41.40
N PRO A 179 -25.01 33.10 41.25
CA PRO A 179 -25.75 32.72 40.04
C PRO A 179 -25.33 33.47 38.76
N HIS A 180 -24.63 34.60 38.88
CA HIS A 180 -24.19 35.44 37.76
C HIS A 180 -22.87 34.99 37.10
N LEU A 181 -22.17 34.01 37.67
CA LEU A 181 -20.91 33.46 37.11
C LEU A 181 -21.10 32.08 36.44
N LEU A 182 -22.36 31.63 36.29
CA LEU A 182 -22.69 30.37 35.63
C LEU A 182 -22.58 30.55 34.10
N GLY A 183 -21.39 30.24 33.58
CA GLY A 183 -21.06 30.31 32.16
C GLY A 183 -22.06 29.57 31.26
N VAL A 184 -22.29 30.19 30.10
CA VAL A 184 -23.14 29.78 28.98
C VAL A 184 -23.13 28.26 28.76
N ILE A 185 -24.32 27.67 28.72
CA ILE A 185 -24.55 26.25 28.41
C ILE A 185 -24.06 25.99 26.98
N ALA A 186 -23.23 24.95 26.80
CA ALA A 186 -22.76 24.53 25.48
C ALA A 186 -23.95 24.37 24.50
N PRO A 187 -23.84 24.84 23.24
CA PRO A 187 -24.92 24.73 22.26
C PRO A 187 -25.23 23.26 21.95
N GLY A 188 -26.50 22.93 21.70
CA GLY A 188 -26.90 21.61 21.15
C GLY A 188 -27.69 20.68 22.07
N ARG A 189 -27.72 20.94 23.39
CA ARG A 189 -28.64 20.26 24.33
C ARG A 189 -29.38 21.28 25.19
N ARG A 190 -30.27 22.04 24.56
CA ARG A 190 -31.35 22.73 25.28
C ARG A 190 -32.43 21.70 25.59
N GLY A 191 -32.60 21.37 26.87
CA GLY A 191 -33.79 20.67 27.35
C GLY A 191 -33.66 19.15 27.52
N MET A 192 -32.95 18.70 28.55
CA MET A 192 -33.61 17.74 29.44
C MET A 192 -33.88 18.52 30.73
N GLU A 193 -35.16 18.75 31.02
CA GLU A 193 -35.55 19.33 32.30
C GLU A 193 -34.90 18.53 33.41
N ILE A 194 -34.36 19.23 34.41
CA ILE A 194 -33.82 18.64 35.63
C ILE A 194 -34.84 17.66 36.27
N GLU A 195 -36.13 17.82 35.96
CA GLU A 195 -37.23 16.93 36.31
C GLU A 195 -37.24 15.56 35.60
N ASP A 196 -36.79 15.45 34.34
CA ASP A 196 -36.74 14.19 33.59
C ASP A 196 -35.66 13.23 34.13
N ILE A 197 -34.63 13.76 34.79
CA ILE A 197 -33.61 12.97 35.50
C ILE A 197 -34.19 12.41 36.83
N LYS A 198 -35.17 13.12 37.41
CA LYS A 198 -35.87 12.74 38.64
C LYS A 198 -37.06 11.79 38.38
N LYS A 199 -37.80 11.97 37.28
CA LYS A 199 -38.90 11.09 36.85
C LYS A 199 -38.32 9.83 36.19
N ASP A 200 -38.61 8.67 36.78
CA ASP A 200 -38.03 7.36 36.47
C ASP A 200 -38.37 6.81 35.05
N ASP A 201 -39.06 7.59 34.20
CA ASP A 201 -39.75 7.12 32.98
C ASP A 201 -38.83 6.79 31.79
N LYS A 202 -37.61 7.34 31.74
CA LYS A 202 -36.64 7.05 30.64
C LYS A 202 -35.51 6.09 31.04
N ARG A 203 -35.53 5.48 32.24
CA ARG A 203 -34.41 4.63 32.71
C ARG A 203 -34.40 3.28 32.00
N ARG A 204 -33.32 2.97 31.26
CA ARG A 204 -33.02 1.56 30.93
C ARG A 204 -32.77 0.81 32.24
N ARG A 205 -33.57 -0.23 32.49
CA ARG A 205 -33.57 -0.98 33.75
C ARG A 205 -32.28 -1.80 33.87
N VAL A 206 -31.28 -1.26 34.58
CA VAL A 206 -30.03 -1.95 34.94
C VAL A 206 -30.10 -2.37 36.41
N ARG A 207 -29.92 -3.67 36.67
CA ARG A 207 -29.99 -4.24 38.03
C ARG A 207 -28.60 -4.50 38.61
N THR A 208 -27.66 -4.91 37.77
CA THR A 208 -26.31 -5.31 38.17
C THR A 208 -25.26 -4.65 37.31
N TYR A 209 -24.10 -4.32 37.89
CA TYR A 209 -22.91 -3.86 37.17
C TYR A 209 -21.67 -4.60 37.70
N LEU A 210 -20.64 -4.71 36.87
CA LEU A 210 -19.34 -5.26 37.28
C LEU A 210 -18.50 -4.18 37.96
N SER A 211 -17.99 -4.50 39.15
CA SER A 211 -17.03 -3.65 39.87
C SER A 211 -15.60 -3.79 39.31
N GLU A 212 -14.67 -2.97 39.81
CA GLU A 212 -13.24 -2.99 39.44
C GLU A 212 -12.60 -4.39 39.62
N ASN A 213 -13.08 -5.16 40.59
CA ASN A 213 -12.61 -6.54 40.85
C ASN A 213 -13.42 -7.60 40.08
N LEU A 214 -14.13 -7.20 39.01
CA LEU A 214 -15.00 -8.04 38.18
C LEU A 214 -16.14 -8.76 38.94
N LYS A 215 -16.46 -8.31 40.16
CA LYS A 215 -17.58 -8.86 40.94
C LYS A 215 -18.88 -8.13 40.59
N PRO A 216 -19.99 -8.85 40.33
CA PRO A 216 -21.29 -8.24 40.10
C PRO A 216 -21.81 -7.57 41.37
N ARG A 217 -22.24 -6.31 41.27
CA ARG A 217 -22.85 -5.52 42.35
C ARG A 217 -24.20 -4.98 41.92
N LEU A 218 -25.07 -4.75 42.89
CA LEU A 218 -26.40 -4.17 42.65
C LEU A 218 -26.30 -2.66 42.44
N VAL A 219 -27.10 -2.15 41.51
CA VAL A 219 -27.26 -0.72 41.26
C VAL A 219 -28.02 -0.08 42.44
N ARG A 220 -27.54 1.07 42.92
CA ARG A 220 -28.19 1.87 43.96
C ARG A 220 -28.99 3.01 43.33
N SER A 221 -30.10 3.40 43.97
CA SER A 221 -30.92 4.53 43.51
C SER A 221 -30.15 5.85 43.60
N VAL A 222 -30.38 6.73 42.63
CA VAL A 222 -29.73 8.03 42.48
C VAL A 222 -30.71 9.18 42.72
N ALA A 223 -31.94 8.87 43.12
CA ALA A 223 -33.02 9.84 43.29
C ALA A 223 -32.72 10.97 44.31
N HIS A 224 -31.60 10.87 45.05
CA HIS A 224 -31.24 11.77 46.14
C HIS A 224 -30.12 12.78 45.79
N TYR A 225 -29.53 12.71 44.58
CA TYR A 225 -28.46 13.62 44.14
C TYR A 225 -29.01 14.76 43.27
N ASP A 226 -28.45 15.97 43.41
CA ASP A 226 -28.78 17.12 42.56
C ASP A 226 -28.25 16.90 41.12
N ALA A 227 -29.14 17.05 40.13
CA ALA A 227 -28.82 16.83 38.72
C ALA A 227 -27.73 17.78 38.20
N ARG A 228 -27.59 18.99 38.78
CA ARG A 228 -26.52 19.94 38.43
C ARG A 228 -25.15 19.39 38.80
N LEU A 229 -25.04 18.71 39.94
CA LEU A 229 -23.80 18.10 40.40
C LEU A 229 -23.39 16.91 39.51
N LEU A 230 -24.36 16.09 39.10
CA LEU A 230 -24.14 14.98 38.17
C LEU A 230 -23.63 15.49 36.80
N MET A 231 -24.21 16.58 36.30
CA MET A 231 -23.83 17.18 35.00
C MET A 231 -22.41 17.77 35.01
N ASN A 232 -21.98 18.36 36.13
CA ASN A 232 -20.63 18.92 36.27
C ASN A 232 -19.53 17.85 36.25
N ILE A 233 -19.78 16.68 36.85
CA ILE A 233 -18.85 15.53 36.80
C ILE A 233 -18.70 15.03 35.36
N PHE A 234 -19.78 14.98 34.59
CA PHE A 234 -19.71 14.61 33.17
C PHE A 234 -18.99 15.65 32.30
N ARG A 235 -19.11 16.95 32.60
CA ARG A 235 -18.39 18.03 31.89
C ARG A 235 -16.88 18.01 32.12
N GLN A 236 -16.38 17.65 33.30
CA GLN A 236 -14.93 17.63 33.56
C GLN A 236 -14.23 16.51 32.78
N ASN A 237 -14.84 15.32 32.70
CA ASN A 237 -14.30 14.19 31.94
C ASN A 237 -14.23 14.46 30.43
N HIS A 238 -15.04 15.41 29.93
CA HIS A 238 -15.03 15.85 28.53
C HIS A 238 -13.77 16.64 28.15
N LEU A 239 -13.26 17.51 29.02
CA LEU A 239 -12.03 18.26 28.71
C LEU A 239 -10.82 17.33 28.62
N ASN A 240 -10.71 16.39 29.57
CA ASN A 240 -9.67 15.36 29.55
C ASN A 240 -9.75 14.50 28.28
N ALA A 241 -10.96 14.24 27.80
CA ALA A 241 -11.18 13.52 26.55
C ALA A 241 -10.62 14.27 25.34
N LEU A 242 -10.94 15.55 25.23
CA LEU A 242 -10.48 16.40 24.13
C LEU A 242 -8.95 16.56 24.14
N ILE A 243 -8.34 16.73 25.32
CA ILE A 243 -6.88 16.84 25.46
C ILE A 243 -6.18 15.57 24.97
N LEU A 244 -6.62 14.39 25.45
CA LEU A 244 -6.05 13.11 25.02
C LEU A 244 -6.23 12.87 23.51
N GLN A 245 -7.35 13.33 22.95
CA GLN A 245 -7.61 13.23 21.53
C GLN A 245 -6.70 14.15 20.72
N LEU A 246 -6.48 15.39 21.18
CA LEU A 246 -5.55 16.33 20.55
C LEU A 246 -4.11 15.79 20.60
N ILE A 247 -3.67 15.24 21.73
CA ILE A 247 -2.36 14.61 21.87
C ILE A 247 -2.20 13.46 20.87
N THR A 248 -3.22 12.61 20.73
CA THR A 248 -3.24 11.49 19.77
C THR A 248 -3.08 11.99 18.33
N LEU A 249 -3.82 13.03 17.95
CA LEU A 249 -3.73 13.64 16.63
C LEU A 249 -2.35 14.26 16.36
N VAL A 250 -1.84 15.07 17.31
CA VAL A 250 -0.51 15.70 17.20
C VAL A 250 0.59 14.64 17.11
N THR A 251 0.47 13.54 17.86
CA THR A 251 1.40 12.41 17.78
C THR A 251 1.39 11.79 16.38
N LEU A 252 0.21 11.56 15.79
CA LEU A 252 0.11 11.02 14.43
C LEU A 252 0.77 11.94 13.40
N LEU A 253 0.52 13.25 13.49
CA LEU A 253 1.13 14.25 12.60
C LEU A 253 2.64 14.36 12.78
N ALA A 254 3.13 14.29 14.02
CA ALA A 254 4.57 14.30 14.31
C ALA A 254 5.28 13.07 13.73
N LEU A 255 4.65 11.89 13.81
CA LEU A 255 5.15 10.67 13.18
C LEU A 255 5.20 10.80 11.65
N GLY A 256 4.18 11.41 11.04
CA GLY A 256 4.16 11.70 9.60
C GLY A 256 5.25 12.70 9.17
N PHE A 257 5.52 13.72 9.99
CA PHE A 257 6.58 14.69 9.72
C PHE A 257 7.98 14.07 9.79
N LEU A 258 8.19 13.11 10.70
CA LEU A 258 9.48 12.43 10.94
C LEU A 258 9.65 11.13 10.12
N ILE A 259 8.91 11.00 9.02
CA ILE A 259 8.83 9.76 8.24
C ILE A 259 10.14 9.29 7.62
N ASP A 260 11.11 10.20 7.42
CA ASP A 260 12.43 9.85 6.90
C ASP A 260 13.20 8.91 7.86
N PHE A 261 12.93 9.02 9.16
CA PHE A 261 13.65 8.27 10.18
C PHE A 261 12.97 6.92 10.47
N PRO A 262 13.65 5.77 10.25
CA PRO A 262 13.03 4.45 10.42
C PRO A 262 12.44 4.18 11.81
N TYR A 263 12.96 4.83 12.86
CA TYR A 263 12.45 4.72 14.24
C TYR A 263 11.03 5.28 14.42
N PHE A 264 10.59 6.21 13.56
CA PHE A 264 9.27 6.84 13.65
C PHE A 264 8.25 6.19 12.69
N ARG A 265 8.70 5.28 11.81
CA ARG A 265 7.82 4.44 10.98
C ARG A 265 7.26 3.29 11.82
N ILE A 266 6.32 3.61 12.71
CA ILE A 266 5.62 2.60 13.51
C ILE A 266 4.81 1.65 12.61
N PRO A 267 4.44 0.44 13.07
CA PRO A 267 3.64 -0.47 12.27
C PRO A 267 2.35 0.18 11.73
N ALA A 268 2.02 -0.09 10.47
CA ALA A 268 0.86 0.49 9.81
C ALA A 268 -0.45 0.13 10.50
N GLY A 269 -0.60 -1.12 10.97
CA GLY A 269 -1.75 -1.54 11.78
C GLY A 269 -1.91 -0.68 13.04
N ALA A 270 -0.79 -0.24 13.64
CA ALA A 270 -0.81 0.65 14.79
C ALA A 270 -1.35 2.05 14.41
N SER A 271 -0.90 2.57 13.27
CA SER A 271 -1.39 3.85 12.74
C SER A 271 -2.87 3.81 12.37
N ILE A 272 -3.35 2.70 11.80
CA ILE A 272 -4.78 2.51 11.50
C ILE A 272 -5.62 2.53 12.79
N PHE A 273 -5.13 1.93 13.89
CA PHE A 273 -5.83 2.04 15.19
C PHE A 273 -5.86 3.48 15.70
N ILE A 274 -4.77 4.24 15.58
CA ILE A 274 -4.73 5.67 15.94
C ILE A 274 -5.77 6.44 15.12
N LEU A 275 -5.75 6.30 13.79
CA LEU A 275 -6.68 6.98 12.89
C LEU A 275 -8.14 6.63 13.20
N THR A 276 -8.44 5.34 13.40
CA THR A 276 -9.79 4.90 13.75
C THR A 276 -10.22 5.49 15.10
N GLY A 277 -9.29 5.58 16.07
CA GLY A 277 -9.51 6.28 17.33
C GLY A 277 -9.83 7.77 17.15
N VAL A 278 -9.14 8.45 16.23
CA VAL A 278 -9.41 9.85 15.87
C VAL A 278 -10.78 10.02 15.23
N ILE A 279 -11.14 9.17 14.27
CA ILE A 279 -12.43 9.20 13.60
C ILE A 279 -13.57 8.95 14.59
N VAL A 280 -13.40 7.99 15.51
CA VAL A 280 -14.38 7.72 16.58
C VAL A 280 -14.56 8.96 17.45
N ALA A 281 -13.49 9.60 17.91
CA ALA A 281 -13.60 10.78 18.76
C ALA A 281 -14.21 11.99 18.04
N LEU A 282 -13.85 12.23 16.77
CA LEU A 282 -14.40 13.32 15.97
C LEU A 282 -15.90 13.12 15.72
N THR A 283 -16.28 11.92 15.28
CA THR A 283 -17.70 11.54 15.07
C THR A 283 -18.48 11.64 16.38
N GLY A 284 -17.85 11.24 17.49
CA GLY A 284 -18.38 11.38 18.85
C GLY A 284 -18.64 12.82 19.25
N SER A 285 -17.68 13.72 18.99
CA SER A 285 -17.78 15.14 19.31
C SER A 285 -18.89 15.82 18.49
N ILE A 286 -18.97 15.54 17.18
CA ILE A 286 -20.04 16.04 16.31
C ILE A 286 -21.41 15.53 16.78
N THR A 287 -21.52 14.24 17.11
CA THR A 287 -22.75 13.65 17.63
C THR A 287 -23.17 14.28 18.96
N TYR A 288 -22.20 14.61 19.82
CA TYR A 288 -22.45 15.24 21.09
C TYR A 288 -22.96 16.68 20.95
N TRP A 289 -22.35 17.49 20.06
CA TRP A 289 -22.71 18.90 19.87
C TRP A 289 -23.94 19.12 18.99
N PHE A 290 -24.21 18.23 18.04
CA PHE A 290 -25.18 18.47 16.97
C PHE A 290 -26.22 17.35 16.83
N ASP A 291 -26.65 16.76 17.94
CA ASP A 291 -27.50 15.55 18.05
C ASP A 291 -28.36 15.20 16.81
N GLU A 292 -29.36 16.02 16.46
CA GLU A 292 -30.27 15.81 15.31
C GLU A 292 -29.64 16.16 13.94
N TRP A 293 -28.72 17.12 13.91
CA TRP A 293 -28.06 17.63 12.70
C TRP A 293 -26.76 16.91 12.35
N ARG A 294 -26.32 15.95 13.17
CA ARG A 294 -25.03 15.25 13.02
C ARG A 294 -24.84 14.65 11.64
N ALA A 295 -25.89 14.08 11.06
CA ALA A 295 -25.82 13.46 9.73
C ALA A 295 -25.59 14.52 8.64
N LEU A 296 -26.33 15.62 8.69
CA LEU A 296 -26.15 16.74 7.76
C LEU A 296 -24.74 17.33 7.86
N ILE A 297 -24.22 17.51 9.08
CA ILE A 297 -22.88 18.07 9.29
C ILE A 297 -21.80 17.11 8.81
N LEU A 298 -21.91 15.81 9.07
CA LEU A 298 -20.94 14.83 8.59
C LEU A 298 -20.92 14.78 7.05
N ILE A 299 -22.10 14.75 6.41
CA ILE A 299 -22.21 14.77 4.94
C ILE A 299 -21.68 16.08 4.38
N GLY A 300 -22.07 17.22 4.98
CA GLY A 300 -21.59 18.54 4.59
C GLY A 300 -20.07 18.66 4.70
N LEU A 301 -19.47 18.14 5.78
CA LEU A 301 -18.02 18.10 5.95
C LEU A 301 -17.35 17.27 4.85
N LEU A 302 -17.90 16.11 4.51
CA LEU A 302 -17.37 15.28 3.41
C LEU A 302 -17.43 16.00 2.06
N VAL A 303 -18.54 16.69 1.76
CA VAL A 303 -18.69 17.49 0.52
C VAL A 303 -17.71 18.66 0.50
N ILE A 304 -17.57 19.37 1.62
CA ILE A 304 -16.60 20.47 1.76
C ILE A 304 -15.19 19.96 1.58
N ILE A 305 -14.80 18.88 2.27
CA ILE A 305 -13.47 18.27 2.13
C ILE A 305 -13.23 17.93 0.66
N ASN A 306 -14.15 17.21 0.00
CA ASN A 306 -14.02 16.83 -1.39
C ASN A 306 -13.85 18.05 -2.33
N TYR A 307 -14.67 19.08 -2.15
CA TYR A 307 -14.60 20.32 -2.93
C TYR A 307 -13.27 21.06 -2.70
N VAL A 308 -12.87 21.21 -1.43
CA VAL A 308 -11.66 21.91 -1.02
C VAL A 308 -10.40 21.18 -1.49
N THR A 309 -10.38 19.85 -1.43
CA THR A 309 -9.26 19.03 -1.93
C THR A 309 -9.12 19.05 -3.46
N GLY A 310 -10.14 19.53 -4.19
CA GLY A 310 -10.10 19.68 -5.65
C GLY A 310 -9.28 20.87 -6.13
N PHE A 311 -8.98 21.85 -5.27
CA PHE A 311 -8.17 23.02 -5.64
C PHE A 311 -6.68 22.66 -5.72
N ASP A 312 -5.99 23.19 -6.73
CA ASP A 312 -4.56 22.90 -6.98
C ASP A 312 -3.63 23.30 -5.81
N LEU A 313 -4.05 24.23 -4.93
CA LEU A 313 -3.30 24.62 -3.74
C LEU A 313 -3.23 23.50 -2.68
N LEU A 314 -4.26 22.64 -2.64
CA LEU A 314 -4.36 21.54 -1.68
C LEU A 314 -4.19 20.17 -2.36
N ASN A 315 -4.39 20.10 -3.67
CA ASN A 315 -4.13 18.92 -4.46
C ASN A 315 -2.63 18.78 -4.74
N HIS A 316 -1.92 18.20 -3.79
CA HIS A 316 -0.50 17.87 -3.91
C HIS A 316 -0.34 16.67 -4.84
N ARG A 317 -0.35 16.93 -6.15
CA ARG A 317 -0.14 15.91 -7.19
C ARG A 317 1.27 15.36 -7.09
N ASN A 318 1.40 14.04 -7.06
CA ASN A 318 2.70 13.38 -7.06
C ASN A 318 3.45 13.68 -8.37
N ARG A 319 4.74 13.98 -8.25
CA ARG A 319 5.60 14.40 -9.36
C ARG A 319 6.70 13.38 -9.62
N ALA A 320 7.27 13.45 -10.82
CA ALA A 320 8.47 12.69 -11.19
C ALA A 320 9.71 13.46 -10.73
N TYR A 321 10.45 12.90 -9.76
CA TYR A 321 11.62 13.55 -9.20
C TYR A 321 12.77 13.59 -10.21
N GLY A 322 13.38 14.76 -10.34
CA GLY A 322 14.38 15.06 -11.38
C GLY A 322 13.87 16.01 -12.47
N LEU A 323 12.56 16.05 -12.73
CA LEU A 323 12.00 16.94 -13.75
C LEU A 323 11.74 18.35 -13.24
N ASN A 324 11.90 19.34 -14.12
CA ASN A 324 11.62 20.73 -13.86
C ASN A 324 10.15 21.10 -14.19
N TYR A 325 9.36 21.36 -13.14
CA TYR A 325 7.94 21.76 -13.25
C TYR A 325 7.72 23.28 -13.32
N GLN A 326 8.79 24.09 -13.24
CA GLN A 326 8.73 25.55 -13.29
C GLN A 326 8.96 26.11 -14.70
N THR A 327 9.37 25.25 -15.64
CA THR A 327 9.56 25.62 -17.05
C THR A 327 8.25 25.53 -17.84
N GLN A 328 8.25 26.01 -19.08
CA GLN A 328 7.12 25.83 -19.98
C GLN A 328 6.79 24.34 -20.11
N PRO A 329 5.56 23.90 -19.83
CA PRO A 329 5.20 22.49 -19.93
C PRO A 329 5.36 21.93 -21.35
N ALA A 330 5.75 20.66 -21.45
CA ALA A 330 5.83 19.95 -22.72
C ALA A 330 4.45 19.90 -23.40
N THR A 331 4.38 20.17 -24.71
CA THR A 331 3.12 20.04 -25.46
C THR A 331 2.81 18.57 -25.71
N TYR A 332 1.67 18.10 -25.21
CA TYR A 332 1.19 16.72 -25.42
C TYR A 332 0.03 16.72 -26.43
N SER A 333 0.36 16.63 -27.72
CA SER A 333 -0.62 16.58 -28.81
C SER A 333 -0.22 15.53 -29.84
N ASN A 334 -1.21 15.03 -30.60
CA ASN A 334 -0.96 14.09 -31.69
C ASN A 334 -0.01 14.69 -32.74
N GLU A 335 -0.18 15.98 -33.06
CA GLU A 335 0.71 16.72 -33.97
C GLU A 335 2.15 16.69 -33.47
N ARG A 336 2.38 17.04 -32.20
CA ARG A 336 3.74 17.04 -31.64
C ARG A 336 4.38 15.66 -31.63
N LEU A 337 3.61 14.63 -31.28
CA LEU A 337 4.09 13.24 -31.29
C LEU A 337 4.42 12.77 -32.71
N GLN A 338 3.58 13.14 -33.68
CA GLN A 338 3.80 12.85 -35.10
C GLN A 338 5.03 13.60 -35.63
N ASP A 339 5.26 14.85 -35.23
CA ASP A 339 6.45 15.63 -35.61
C ASP A 339 7.73 14.95 -35.11
N ILE A 340 7.75 14.49 -33.86
CA ILE A 340 8.89 13.74 -33.32
C ILE A 340 9.14 12.48 -34.15
N PHE A 341 8.09 11.72 -34.47
CA PHE A 341 8.20 10.46 -35.21
C PHE A 341 8.58 10.65 -36.68
N THR A 342 8.14 11.73 -37.31
CA THR A 342 8.44 12.03 -38.72
C THR A 342 9.77 12.76 -38.90
N SER A 343 10.30 13.34 -37.82
CA SER A 343 11.61 13.99 -37.84
C SER A 343 12.75 13.01 -38.17
N GLY A 344 13.93 13.56 -38.49
CA GLY A 344 15.16 12.79 -38.66
C GLY A 344 15.61 12.04 -37.39
N GLN A 345 15.03 12.35 -36.23
CA GLN A 345 15.39 11.75 -34.92
C GLN A 345 15.25 10.23 -34.93
N VAL A 346 14.18 9.69 -35.53
CA VAL A 346 13.96 8.23 -35.58
C VAL A 346 15.08 7.52 -36.35
N GLY A 347 15.61 8.16 -37.39
CA GLY A 347 16.77 7.64 -38.11
C GLY A 347 18.03 7.64 -37.24
N ALA A 348 18.27 8.74 -36.53
CA ALA A 348 19.41 8.89 -35.63
C ALA A 348 19.38 7.88 -34.47
N ASP A 349 18.23 7.70 -33.83
CA ASP A 349 18.07 6.77 -32.72
C ASP A 349 18.25 5.31 -33.16
N ILE A 350 17.76 4.93 -34.35
CA ILE A 350 18.02 3.59 -34.91
C ILE A 350 19.51 3.40 -35.18
N ALA A 351 20.19 4.40 -35.75
CA ALA A 351 21.62 4.33 -36.01
C ALA A 351 22.42 4.21 -34.71
N HIS A 352 22.05 4.98 -33.68
CA HIS A 352 22.65 4.92 -32.35
C HIS A 352 22.46 3.56 -31.69
N THR A 353 21.23 3.03 -31.64
CA THR A 353 20.96 1.70 -31.07
C THR A 353 21.67 0.59 -31.86
N ARG A 354 21.85 0.71 -33.18
CA ARG A 354 22.68 -0.23 -33.95
C ARG A 354 24.12 -0.25 -33.46
N GLN A 355 24.72 0.90 -33.14
CA GLN A 355 26.07 0.93 -32.57
C GLN A 355 26.15 0.21 -31.22
N ILE A 356 25.10 0.32 -30.39
CA ILE A 356 25.00 -0.43 -29.14
C ILE A 356 24.96 -1.93 -29.41
N LEU A 357 24.13 -2.36 -30.38
CA LEU A 357 24.02 -3.76 -30.79
C LEU A 357 25.33 -4.31 -31.39
N ASP A 358 26.06 -3.50 -32.16
CA ASP A 358 27.37 -3.88 -32.73
C ASP A 358 28.41 -4.08 -31.62
N ARG A 359 28.44 -3.19 -30.61
CA ARG A 359 29.30 -3.35 -29.43
C ARG A 359 28.91 -4.54 -28.57
N TRP A 360 27.60 -4.78 -28.41
CA TRP A 360 27.10 -5.97 -27.72
C TRP A 360 27.57 -7.24 -28.43
N ARG A 361 27.43 -7.33 -29.75
CA ARG A 361 27.93 -8.46 -30.56
C ARG A 361 29.43 -8.65 -30.38
N ALA A 362 30.22 -7.57 -30.46
CA ALA A 362 31.66 -7.66 -30.24
C ALA A 362 32.02 -8.21 -28.84
N ARG A 363 31.24 -7.84 -27.82
CA ARG A 363 31.42 -8.29 -26.44
C ARG A 363 31.07 -9.76 -26.22
N THR A 364 30.14 -10.34 -26.99
CA THR A 364 29.84 -11.78 -26.86
C THR A 364 31.04 -12.63 -27.26
N GLY A 365 31.89 -12.14 -28.17
CA GLY A 365 33.03 -12.88 -28.72
C GLY A 365 32.61 -13.95 -29.73
N GLU A 366 31.37 -13.92 -30.19
CA GLU A 366 30.79 -14.86 -31.14
C GLU A 366 30.49 -14.16 -32.47
N ASP A 367 30.65 -14.86 -33.60
CA ASP A 367 30.34 -14.28 -34.91
C ASP A 367 28.84 -14.01 -35.05
N LYS A 368 27.99 -14.93 -34.59
CA LYS A 368 26.53 -14.82 -34.64
C LYS A 368 25.91 -15.25 -33.29
N PRO A 369 26.04 -14.42 -32.24
CA PRO A 369 25.50 -14.74 -30.94
C PRO A 369 23.99 -14.92 -30.99
N LYS A 370 23.45 -15.72 -30.07
CA LYS A 370 22.01 -15.83 -29.86
C LYS A 370 21.54 -14.61 -29.05
N MET A 371 20.65 -13.78 -29.60
CA MET A 371 20.16 -12.58 -28.91
C MET A 371 19.10 -12.96 -27.88
N VAL A 372 19.25 -12.51 -26.63
CA VAL A 372 18.24 -12.67 -25.58
C VAL A 372 17.49 -11.36 -25.34
N ILE A 373 16.17 -11.42 -25.26
CA ILE A 373 15.30 -10.34 -24.77
C ILE A 373 14.54 -10.85 -23.54
N LEU A 374 14.72 -10.19 -22.40
CA LEU A 374 14.09 -10.53 -21.14
C LEU A 374 12.79 -9.74 -20.97
N CYS A 375 11.68 -10.47 -20.81
CA CYS A 375 10.34 -9.95 -20.59
C CYS A 375 9.84 -10.37 -19.20
N VAL A 376 9.48 -9.42 -18.34
CA VAL A 376 9.09 -9.72 -16.95
C VAL A 376 7.71 -9.18 -16.59
N SER A 377 6.92 -9.98 -15.89
CA SER A 377 5.54 -9.62 -15.58
C SER A 377 5.41 -8.68 -14.37
N GLY A 378 4.29 -7.96 -14.28
CA GLY A 378 3.83 -7.37 -13.03
C GLY A 378 3.48 -8.41 -11.96
N GLY A 379 3.13 -7.93 -10.76
CA GLY A 379 2.71 -8.80 -9.64
C GLY A 379 3.28 -8.46 -8.26
N GLY A 380 3.64 -7.19 -8.01
CA GLY A 380 4.18 -6.73 -6.73
C GLY A 380 5.50 -7.40 -6.35
N LEU A 381 5.77 -7.50 -5.05
CA LEU A 381 7.06 -7.97 -4.52
C LEU A 381 7.36 -9.43 -4.89
N ARG A 382 6.31 -10.24 -5.00
CA ARG A 382 6.43 -11.62 -5.48
C ARG A 382 7.01 -11.71 -6.88
N SER A 383 6.56 -10.85 -7.80
CA SER A 383 7.12 -10.81 -9.16
C SER A 383 8.59 -10.35 -9.13
N ALA A 384 8.92 -9.36 -8.29
CA ALA A 384 10.30 -8.90 -8.13
C ALA A 384 11.24 -10.03 -7.68
N VAL A 385 10.82 -10.78 -6.65
CA VAL A 385 11.56 -11.94 -6.11
C VAL A 385 11.66 -13.06 -7.15
N TRP A 386 10.56 -13.39 -7.85
CA TRP A 386 10.54 -14.45 -8.85
C TRP A 386 11.43 -14.12 -10.05
N ALA A 387 11.31 -12.92 -10.60
CA ALA A 387 12.12 -12.45 -11.72
C ALA A 387 13.62 -12.50 -11.37
N LEU A 388 14.01 -11.98 -10.20
CA LEU A 388 15.39 -12.01 -9.74
C LEU A 388 15.89 -13.45 -9.55
N GLN A 389 15.10 -14.31 -8.88
CA GLN A 389 15.46 -15.71 -8.66
C GLN A 389 15.70 -16.46 -9.97
N VAL A 390 14.78 -16.34 -10.94
CA VAL A 390 14.88 -17.02 -12.24
C VAL A 390 16.13 -16.56 -12.98
N ALA A 391 16.32 -15.24 -13.11
CA ALA A 391 17.45 -14.69 -13.86
C ALA A 391 18.80 -14.99 -13.19
N GLN A 392 18.92 -14.89 -11.86
CA GLN A 392 20.14 -15.29 -11.15
C GLN A 392 20.45 -16.78 -11.32
N THR A 393 19.43 -17.64 -11.22
CA THR A 393 19.61 -19.09 -11.36
C THR A 393 20.04 -19.44 -12.78
N ALA A 394 19.34 -18.90 -13.78
CA ALA A 394 19.64 -19.13 -15.19
C ALA A 394 21.02 -18.61 -15.57
N ASP A 395 21.36 -17.37 -15.19
CA ASP A 395 22.68 -16.79 -15.46
C ASP A 395 23.80 -17.57 -14.77
N SER A 396 23.60 -18.03 -13.53
CA SER A 396 24.56 -18.87 -12.82
C SER A 396 24.77 -20.23 -13.52
N MET A 397 23.68 -20.90 -13.94
CA MET A 397 23.77 -22.19 -14.67
C MET A 397 24.40 -22.05 -16.07
N LEU A 398 24.33 -20.85 -16.64
CA LEU A 398 24.93 -20.47 -17.91
C LEU A 398 26.32 -19.82 -17.76
N ASN A 399 26.93 -19.85 -16.57
CA ASN A 399 28.24 -19.24 -16.30
C ASN A 399 28.34 -17.74 -16.70
N GLY A 400 27.26 -16.98 -16.54
CA GLY A 400 27.19 -15.56 -16.90
C GLY A 400 26.77 -15.28 -18.36
N ASN A 401 26.51 -16.31 -19.16
CA ASN A 401 26.15 -16.12 -20.56
C ASN A 401 24.73 -15.59 -20.77
N LEU A 402 23.80 -15.69 -19.79
CA LEU A 402 22.46 -15.13 -19.96
C LEU A 402 22.51 -13.61 -20.10
N LEU A 403 23.10 -12.91 -19.12
CA LEU A 403 23.17 -11.45 -19.17
C LEU A 403 24.14 -10.96 -20.25
N LYS A 404 25.18 -11.74 -20.58
CA LYS A 404 26.07 -11.45 -21.72
C LYS A 404 25.30 -11.43 -23.04
N HIS A 405 24.36 -12.35 -23.24
CA HIS A 405 23.52 -12.44 -24.43
C HIS A 405 22.27 -11.56 -24.39
N THR A 406 21.95 -10.98 -23.24
CA THR A 406 20.77 -10.12 -23.10
C THR A 406 21.04 -8.75 -23.71
N THR A 407 20.19 -8.34 -24.65
CA THR A 407 20.28 -7.01 -25.30
C THR A 407 19.28 -6.03 -24.75
N LEU A 408 18.10 -6.51 -24.36
CA LEU A 408 17.00 -5.69 -23.88
C LEU A 408 16.28 -6.38 -22.72
N ILE A 409 15.94 -5.59 -21.70
CA ILE A 409 15.03 -5.93 -20.60
C ILE A 409 13.81 -5.00 -20.68
N THR A 410 12.61 -5.58 -20.62
CA THR A 410 11.33 -4.85 -20.63
C THR A 410 10.28 -5.59 -19.81
N GLY A 411 9.25 -4.90 -19.32
CA GLY A 411 8.26 -5.51 -18.44
C GLY A 411 7.42 -4.53 -17.66
N ALA A 412 6.74 -5.03 -16.63
CA ALA A 412 5.89 -4.23 -15.76
C ALA A 412 6.17 -4.42 -14.27
N SER A 413 5.91 -3.34 -13.51
CA SER A 413 5.77 -3.30 -12.06
C SER A 413 6.87 -4.06 -11.32
N GLY A 414 6.50 -4.92 -10.38
CA GLY A 414 7.42 -5.72 -9.57
C GLY A 414 8.50 -6.48 -10.36
N GLY A 415 8.19 -7.04 -11.53
CA GLY A 415 9.21 -7.74 -12.34
C GLY A 415 10.35 -6.82 -12.75
N MET A 416 10.02 -5.58 -13.12
CA MET A 416 11.02 -4.56 -13.48
C MET A 416 11.82 -4.09 -12.28
N LEU A 417 11.24 -4.04 -11.07
CA LEU A 417 12.01 -3.78 -9.84
C LEU A 417 13.10 -4.84 -9.64
N GLY A 418 12.76 -6.12 -9.84
CA GLY A 418 13.71 -7.24 -9.78
C GLY A 418 14.81 -7.16 -10.83
N MET A 419 14.45 -6.89 -12.09
CA MET A 419 15.41 -6.82 -13.18
C MET A 419 16.30 -5.58 -13.13
N ALA A 420 15.76 -4.44 -12.71
CA ALA A 420 16.54 -3.22 -12.51
C ALA A 420 17.61 -3.41 -11.44
N TYR A 421 17.25 -4.07 -10.32
CA TYR A 421 18.21 -4.42 -9.28
C TYR A 421 19.29 -5.40 -9.81
N LEU A 422 18.90 -6.47 -10.51
CA LEU A 422 19.87 -7.40 -11.12
C LEU A 422 20.81 -6.69 -12.10
N ARG A 423 20.28 -5.80 -12.93
CA ARG A 423 21.05 -5.03 -13.91
C ARG A 423 22.07 -4.10 -13.24
N GLU A 424 21.71 -3.48 -12.11
CA GLU A 424 22.65 -2.70 -11.31
C GLU A 424 23.74 -3.58 -10.67
N LEU A 425 23.38 -4.73 -10.10
CA LEU A 425 24.35 -5.69 -9.57
C LEU A 425 25.33 -6.16 -10.65
N TYR A 426 24.83 -6.39 -11.87
CA TYR A 426 25.65 -6.73 -13.02
C TYR A 426 26.60 -5.60 -13.41
N LEU A 427 26.14 -4.34 -13.43
CA LEU A 427 26.99 -3.18 -13.66
C LEU A 427 28.13 -3.11 -12.64
N ARG A 428 27.83 -3.24 -11.34
CA ARG A 428 28.84 -3.21 -10.27
C ARG A 428 29.91 -4.28 -10.47
N ARG A 429 29.50 -5.49 -10.87
CA ARG A 429 30.43 -6.57 -11.23
C ARG A 429 31.31 -6.21 -12.43
N GLN A 430 30.76 -5.61 -13.49
CA GLN A 430 31.55 -5.18 -14.65
C GLN A 430 32.57 -4.08 -14.28
N LEU A 431 32.25 -3.24 -13.31
CA LEU A 431 33.14 -2.21 -12.79
C LEU A 431 34.16 -2.73 -11.75
N GLY A 432 34.23 -4.05 -11.53
CA GLY A 432 35.21 -4.67 -10.63
C GLY A 432 34.87 -4.59 -9.14
N ALA A 433 33.61 -4.32 -8.77
CA ALA A 433 33.20 -4.37 -7.37
C ALA A 433 33.30 -5.81 -6.82
N ASP A 434 33.81 -5.94 -5.59
CA ASP A 434 33.85 -7.21 -4.86
C ASP A 434 32.44 -7.61 -4.38
N MET A 435 31.64 -8.10 -5.31
CA MET A 435 30.24 -8.45 -5.10
C MET A 435 29.83 -9.65 -5.94
N HIS A 436 29.21 -10.64 -5.30
CA HIS A 436 28.65 -11.80 -5.97
C HIS A 436 27.19 -11.54 -6.37
N MET A 437 26.97 -11.16 -7.64
CA MET A 437 25.63 -10.87 -8.18
C MET A 437 24.61 -12.02 -8.06
N HIS A 438 25.06 -13.27 -7.92
CA HIS A 438 24.21 -14.47 -7.78
C HIS A 438 23.91 -14.83 -6.31
N ASP A 439 24.33 -14.01 -5.35
CA ASP A 439 24.11 -14.28 -3.93
C ASP A 439 22.61 -14.23 -3.58
N LYS A 440 22.16 -15.23 -2.82
CA LYS A 440 20.78 -15.34 -2.32
C LYS A 440 20.41 -14.19 -1.39
N ARG A 441 21.39 -13.49 -0.80
CA ARG A 441 21.16 -12.28 0.00
C ARG A 441 20.41 -11.21 -0.79
N HIS A 442 20.63 -11.08 -2.09
CA HIS A 442 19.92 -10.11 -2.93
C HIS A 442 18.41 -10.41 -3.01
N ILE A 443 18.03 -11.69 -2.99
CA ILE A 443 16.63 -12.11 -2.92
C ILE A 443 16.03 -11.75 -1.55
N ASP A 444 16.80 -11.88 -0.47
CA ASP A 444 16.32 -11.53 0.85
C ASP A 444 16.16 -10.02 1.05
N LEU A 445 17.00 -9.23 0.38
CA LEU A 445 16.94 -7.78 0.34
C LEU A 445 15.72 -7.27 -0.43
N ILE A 446 15.49 -7.77 -1.65
CA ILE A 446 14.34 -7.33 -2.47
C ILE A 446 13.00 -7.84 -1.93
N SER A 447 13.00 -8.86 -1.07
CA SER A 447 11.78 -9.39 -0.46
C SER A 447 11.35 -8.64 0.81
N ARG A 448 12.08 -7.62 1.25
CA ARG A 448 11.73 -6.85 2.46
C ARG A 448 10.42 -6.09 2.23
N ASP A 449 9.63 -5.96 3.28
CA ASP A 449 8.33 -5.31 3.20
C ASP A 449 8.46 -3.85 2.74
N MET A 450 7.50 -3.43 1.91
CA MET A 450 7.31 -2.02 1.61
C MET A 450 5.88 -1.57 1.89
N LEU A 451 4.94 -2.51 2.05
CA LEU A 451 3.53 -2.23 2.25
C LEU A 451 3.26 -1.50 3.59
N ASN A 452 3.99 -1.85 4.64
CA ASN A 452 3.89 -1.24 5.96
C ASN A 452 4.29 0.24 5.91
N ALA A 453 5.41 0.58 5.27
CA ALA A 453 5.85 1.97 5.12
C ALA A 453 4.83 2.80 4.31
N LEU A 454 4.28 2.22 3.23
CA LEU A 454 3.25 2.87 2.42
C LEU A 454 1.95 3.11 3.21
N ALA A 455 1.44 2.08 3.88
CA ALA A 455 0.21 2.17 4.65
C ALA A 455 0.35 3.10 5.86
N PHE A 456 1.51 3.11 6.51
CA PHE A 456 1.86 4.11 7.51
C PHE A 456 1.74 5.53 6.94
N THR A 457 2.38 5.80 5.80
CA THR A 457 2.39 7.13 5.15
C THR A 457 0.99 7.60 4.77
N ILE A 458 0.16 6.71 4.24
CA ILE A 458 -1.24 7.03 3.91
C ILE A 458 -1.95 7.60 5.15
N VAL A 459 -1.77 6.95 6.30
CA VAL A 459 -2.47 7.29 7.52
C VAL A 459 -1.86 8.50 8.24
N SER A 460 -0.54 8.62 8.27
CA SER A 460 0.17 9.65 9.05
C SER A 460 0.42 10.95 8.29
N ASN A 461 0.38 10.92 6.96
CA ASN A 461 0.78 12.05 6.11
C ASN A 461 -0.26 12.38 5.03
N ASP A 462 -0.56 11.45 4.12
CA ASP A 462 -1.38 11.76 2.93
C ASP A 462 -2.81 12.23 3.27
N LEU A 463 -3.43 11.66 4.32
CA LEU A 463 -4.75 12.09 4.80
C LEU A 463 -4.79 13.51 5.37
N PHE A 464 -3.64 14.06 5.77
CA PHE A 464 -3.53 15.39 6.41
C PHE A 464 -2.84 16.43 5.52
N LEU A 465 -2.67 16.11 4.23
CA LEU A 465 -1.88 16.86 3.24
C LEU A 465 -0.37 16.87 3.56
N PRO A 466 0.49 16.46 2.60
CA PRO A 466 1.94 16.40 2.84
C PRO A 466 2.53 17.80 2.95
N LEU A 467 3.02 18.17 4.15
CA LEU A 467 3.66 19.48 4.40
C LEU A 467 5.19 19.44 4.22
N SER A 468 5.80 18.26 4.34
CA SER A 468 7.25 18.09 4.27
C SER A 468 7.73 18.02 2.82
N THR A 469 8.90 18.59 2.56
CA THR A 469 9.52 18.63 1.22
C THR A 469 10.89 17.96 1.19
N VAL A 470 11.31 17.55 -0.02
CA VAL A 470 12.62 16.97 -0.33
C VAL A 470 13.19 17.64 -1.57
N GLU A 471 14.51 17.80 -1.62
CA GLU A 471 15.22 18.28 -2.81
C GLU A 471 15.80 17.08 -3.58
N ARG A 472 15.52 17.00 -4.89
CA ARG A 472 16.08 16.01 -5.81
C ARG A 472 16.49 16.71 -7.11
N ALA A 473 17.73 16.52 -7.55
CA ALA A 473 18.30 17.16 -8.75
C ALA A 473 18.08 18.70 -8.81
N GLY A 474 18.20 19.39 -7.67
CA GLY A 474 18.00 20.86 -7.60
C GLY A 474 16.53 21.31 -7.63
N HIS A 475 15.58 20.40 -7.50
CA HIS A 475 14.14 20.68 -7.49
C HIS A 475 13.48 20.23 -6.19
N ILE A 476 12.50 20.99 -5.72
CA ILE A 476 11.77 20.73 -4.47
C ILE A 476 10.47 20.00 -4.77
N TYR A 477 10.25 18.89 -4.07
CA TYR A 477 9.07 18.04 -4.15
C TYR A 477 8.46 17.79 -2.77
N PHE A 478 7.17 17.45 -2.72
CA PHE A 478 6.52 17.05 -1.48
C PHE A 478 6.77 15.58 -1.17
N LYS A 479 6.96 15.29 0.12
CA LYS A 479 7.11 13.92 0.62
C LYS A 479 5.72 13.31 0.81
N ASP A 480 5.35 12.41 -0.09
CA ASP A 480 4.12 11.61 -0.01
C ASP A 480 4.44 10.11 0.06
N ARG A 481 3.42 9.25 -0.02
CA ARG A 481 3.65 7.79 -0.08
C ARG A 481 4.47 7.33 -1.30
N GLY A 482 4.51 8.12 -2.39
CA GLY A 482 5.38 7.85 -3.55
C GLY A 482 6.85 8.11 -3.24
N TYR A 483 7.17 9.16 -2.46
CA TYR A 483 8.51 9.36 -1.91
C TYR A 483 8.94 8.18 -1.02
N ILE A 484 8.09 7.75 -0.09
CA ILE A 484 8.42 6.63 0.81
C ILE A 484 8.57 5.29 0.09
N PHE A 485 7.85 5.08 -1.02
CA PHE A 485 8.11 3.95 -1.90
C PHE A 485 9.56 3.94 -2.40
N GLU A 486 10.03 5.06 -2.93
CA GLU A 486 11.38 5.19 -3.49
C GLU A 486 12.44 5.00 -2.40
N GLU A 487 12.29 5.65 -1.25
CA GLU A 487 13.23 5.50 -0.12
C GLU A 487 13.27 4.06 0.41
N GLN A 488 12.11 3.44 0.65
CA GLN A 488 12.06 2.07 1.17
C GLN A 488 12.68 1.08 0.19
N PHE A 489 12.45 1.27 -1.12
CA PHE A 489 13.07 0.42 -2.13
C PHE A 489 14.60 0.63 -2.22
N ASN A 490 15.05 1.87 -2.07
CA ASN A 490 16.47 2.21 -2.03
C ASN A 490 17.17 1.60 -0.82
N GLU A 491 16.57 1.73 0.37
CA GLU A 491 17.01 1.07 1.61
C GLU A 491 17.09 -0.46 1.45
N ASN A 492 16.07 -1.05 0.83
CA ASN A 492 16.01 -2.50 0.58
C ASN A 492 17.09 -2.96 -0.39
N THR A 493 17.52 -2.11 -1.33
CA THR A 493 18.57 -2.42 -2.32
C THR A 493 19.95 -1.92 -1.90
N SER A 494 20.14 -1.59 -0.61
CA SER A 494 21.41 -1.08 -0.06
C SER A 494 21.92 0.19 -0.75
N TYR A 495 21.00 1.07 -1.16
CA TYR A 495 21.28 2.35 -1.81
C TYR A 495 22.00 2.22 -3.17
N LEU A 496 21.98 1.05 -3.80
CA LEU A 496 22.66 0.82 -5.08
C LEU A 496 21.98 1.52 -6.26
N LEU A 497 20.68 1.82 -6.12
CA LEU A 497 19.81 2.37 -7.15
C LEU A 497 19.62 3.90 -7.07
N ASP A 498 20.26 4.57 -6.11
CA ASP A 498 20.23 6.03 -5.94
C ASP A 498 21.05 6.72 -7.04
N LYS A 499 20.45 6.82 -8.23
CA LYS A 499 21.07 7.31 -9.47
C LYS A 499 20.07 8.06 -10.35
N CYS A 500 20.59 8.89 -11.24
CA CYS A 500 19.81 9.48 -12.32
C CYS A 500 19.71 8.48 -13.49
N LEU A 501 18.69 8.66 -14.34
CA LEU A 501 18.53 7.88 -15.56
C LEU A 501 19.77 7.99 -16.45
N SER A 502 20.34 9.19 -16.58
CA SER A 502 21.56 9.47 -17.35
C SER A 502 22.79 8.66 -16.94
N ASP A 503 22.90 8.23 -15.68
CA ASP A 503 24.05 7.47 -15.18
C ASP A 503 24.17 6.10 -15.86
N TYR A 504 23.08 5.61 -16.44
CA TYR A 504 23.03 4.38 -17.21
C TYR A 504 23.30 4.55 -18.71
N ALA A 505 23.37 5.78 -19.22
CA ALA A 505 23.54 6.04 -20.64
C ALA A 505 24.87 5.48 -21.18
N ALA A 506 25.99 5.83 -20.53
CA ALA A 506 27.31 5.37 -20.96
C ALA A 506 27.50 3.84 -20.80
N PRO A 507 27.09 3.21 -19.67
CA PRO A 507 27.13 1.76 -19.54
C PRO A 507 26.35 0.99 -20.61
N GLU A 508 25.16 1.47 -21.01
CA GLU A 508 24.41 0.87 -22.11
C GLU A 508 25.08 1.10 -23.46
N VAL A 509 25.56 2.32 -23.73
CA VAL A 509 26.24 2.65 -24.99
C VAL A 509 27.48 1.79 -25.21
N GLN A 510 28.20 1.46 -24.14
CA GLN A 510 29.37 0.57 -24.17
C GLN A 510 28.99 -0.92 -24.16
N ALA A 511 27.70 -1.25 -24.16
CA ALA A 511 27.17 -2.60 -24.02
C ALA A 511 27.70 -3.35 -22.77
N MET A 512 28.06 -2.62 -21.70
CA MET A 512 28.47 -3.22 -20.42
C MET A 512 27.28 -3.86 -19.71
N ILE A 513 26.10 -3.29 -19.89
CA ILE A 513 24.83 -3.82 -19.38
C ILE A 513 23.76 -3.81 -20.48
N PRO A 514 22.74 -4.68 -20.39
CA PRO A 514 21.63 -4.66 -21.33
C PRO A 514 20.87 -3.33 -21.29
N MET A 515 20.26 -2.95 -22.42
CA MET A 515 19.32 -1.84 -22.45
C MET A 515 18.10 -2.14 -21.59
N LEU A 516 17.54 -1.11 -20.94
CA LEU A 516 16.32 -1.22 -20.16
C LEU A 516 15.23 -0.29 -20.73
N PHE A 517 14.07 -0.86 -21.07
CA PHE A 517 12.87 -0.10 -21.39
C PHE A 517 11.91 -0.15 -20.21
N ILE A 518 11.84 0.97 -19.50
CA ILE A 518 10.84 1.16 -18.44
C ILE A 518 9.60 1.74 -19.11
N THR A 519 8.51 1.00 -19.09
CA THR A 519 7.25 1.46 -19.69
C THR A 519 6.30 2.00 -18.61
N SER A 520 5.40 2.90 -18.96
CA SER A 520 4.25 3.23 -18.10
C SER A 520 3.02 3.48 -18.96
N SER A 521 1.84 3.33 -18.37
CA SER A 521 0.57 3.52 -19.07
C SER A 521 0.12 4.98 -18.90
N ILE A 522 -0.07 5.71 -19.99
CA ILE A 522 -0.62 7.07 -19.96
C ILE A 522 -2.14 6.97 -19.76
N VAL A 523 -2.63 7.57 -18.67
CA VAL A 523 -4.06 7.51 -18.29
C VAL A 523 -4.93 8.27 -19.27
N ASN A 524 -4.42 9.37 -19.82
CA ASN A 524 -5.16 10.29 -20.67
C ASN A 524 -5.72 9.62 -21.94
N ASP A 525 -4.96 8.71 -22.56
CA ASP A 525 -5.30 8.12 -23.87
C ASP A 525 -4.86 6.65 -24.06
N GLY A 526 -4.28 6.01 -23.04
CA GLY A 526 -3.85 4.61 -23.09
C GLY A 526 -2.56 4.34 -23.86
N ARG A 527 -1.83 5.38 -24.30
CA ARG A 527 -0.50 5.21 -24.92
C ARG A 527 0.52 4.69 -23.92
N ARG A 528 1.57 4.06 -24.44
CA ARG A 528 2.74 3.66 -23.64
C ARG A 528 3.75 4.79 -23.58
N MET A 529 4.17 5.17 -22.39
CA MET A 529 5.37 5.98 -22.23
C MET A 529 6.58 5.06 -22.10
N ILE A 530 7.63 5.31 -22.88
CA ILE A 530 8.86 4.53 -22.88
C ILE A 530 9.97 5.41 -22.34
N ILE A 531 10.52 4.99 -21.20
CA ILE A 531 11.60 5.65 -20.47
C ILE A 531 12.86 4.82 -20.65
N SER A 532 13.90 5.44 -21.20
CA SER A 532 15.21 4.86 -21.42
C SER A 532 16.26 5.97 -21.35
N PRO A 533 17.50 5.68 -20.93
CA PRO A 533 18.58 6.66 -21.03
C PRO A 533 19.04 6.90 -22.48
N GLN A 534 18.62 6.06 -23.43
CA GLN A 534 18.84 6.25 -24.87
C GLN A 534 17.63 6.90 -25.54
N GLY A 535 17.85 7.52 -26.71
CA GLY A 535 16.77 7.93 -27.61
C GLY A 535 16.08 6.69 -28.19
N VAL A 536 14.75 6.63 -28.08
CA VAL A 536 13.93 5.46 -28.45
C VAL A 536 12.74 5.84 -29.31
N SER A 537 12.83 6.93 -30.06
CA SER A 537 11.73 7.43 -30.90
C SER A 537 11.25 6.42 -31.94
N TYR A 538 12.08 5.45 -32.32
CA TYR A 538 11.69 4.31 -33.16
C TYR A 538 10.67 3.36 -32.51
N MET A 539 10.44 3.48 -31.21
CA MET A 539 9.43 2.71 -30.49
C MET A 539 8.07 3.41 -30.46
N MET A 540 7.95 4.67 -30.90
CA MET A 540 6.72 5.46 -30.84
C MET A 540 5.61 4.96 -31.76
N SER A 541 5.96 4.28 -32.85
CA SER A 541 5.00 3.62 -33.74
C SER A 541 5.64 2.39 -34.38
N VAL A 542 4.83 1.54 -35.01
CA VAL A 542 5.30 0.34 -35.72
C VAL A 542 6.14 0.72 -36.95
N PRO A 543 7.10 -0.13 -37.38
CA PRO A 543 7.99 0.19 -38.51
C PRO A 543 7.26 0.53 -39.82
N MET A 544 6.05 -0.02 -40.04
CA MET A 544 5.23 0.31 -41.21
C MET A 544 4.82 1.79 -41.25
N GLY A 545 4.62 2.43 -40.10
CA GLY A 545 4.26 3.85 -40.03
C GLY A 545 5.31 4.79 -40.64
N ARG A 546 6.58 4.35 -40.73
CA ARG A 546 7.64 5.09 -41.44
C ARG A 546 7.60 4.92 -42.95
N ARG A 547 7.11 3.77 -43.44
CA ARG A 547 7.04 3.46 -44.88
C ARG A 547 5.75 3.96 -45.52
N ARG A 548 4.68 4.03 -44.72
CA ARG A 548 3.38 4.59 -45.09
C ARG A 548 2.96 5.58 -44.01
N LEU A 549 3.45 6.81 -44.15
CA LEU A 549 3.05 7.93 -43.32
C LEU A 549 1.51 8.03 -43.35
N LEU A 550 0.89 8.32 -42.19
CA LEU A 550 -0.56 8.43 -41.98
C LEU A 550 -1.38 7.12 -42.00
N SER A 551 -0.75 5.96 -42.22
CA SER A 551 -1.48 4.67 -42.15
C SER A 551 -1.57 4.08 -40.74
N VAL A 552 -0.75 4.56 -39.80
CA VAL A 552 -0.72 4.08 -38.42
C VAL A 552 -0.46 5.27 -37.49
N GLU A 553 -1.22 5.31 -36.40
CA GLU A 553 -1.07 6.31 -35.34
C GLU A 553 0.17 6.06 -34.48
N VAL A 554 0.65 7.11 -33.81
CA VAL A 554 1.65 7.01 -32.75
C VAL A 554 0.98 6.43 -31.50
N ASP A 555 1.41 5.24 -31.08
CA ASP A 555 0.84 4.50 -29.94
C ASP A 555 1.77 4.46 -28.70
N ALA A 556 2.94 5.08 -28.80
CA ALA A 556 3.89 5.22 -27.71
C ALA A 556 4.63 6.57 -27.73
N VAL A 557 5.17 6.95 -26.58
CA VAL A 557 5.82 8.24 -26.33
C VAL A 557 7.25 8.00 -25.89
N ASP A 558 8.22 8.60 -26.60
CA ASP A 558 9.61 8.70 -26.12
C ASP A 558 9.66 9.77 -25.02
N PHE A 559 9.80 9.32 -23.78
CA PHE A 559 9.88 10.20 -22.61
C PHE A 559 11.06 11.17 -22.71
N GLY A 560 12.22 10.65 -23.10
CA GLY A 560 13.46 11.42 -23.20
C GLY A 560 13.29 12.60 -24.14
N LYS A 561 12.64 12.36 -25.29
CA LYS A 561 12.42 13.39 -26.31
C LYS A 561 11.29 14.36 -25.99
N VAL A 562 10.18 13.89 -25.41
CA VAL A 562 9.05 14.77 -25.06
C VAL A 562 9.42 15.72 -23.93
N PHE A 563 10.17 15.24 -22.93
CA PHE A 563 10.52 16.02 -21.74
C PHE A 563 11.96 16.56 -21.75
N GLU A 564 12.58 16.67 -22.93
CA GLU A 564 13.96 17.14 -23.10
C GLU A 564 14.19 18.51 -22.44
N ALA A 565 13.25 19.45 -22.63
CA ALA A 565 13.33 20.79 -22.06
C ALA A 565 13.05 20.84 -20.54
N GLN A 566 12.44 19.78 -19.98
CA GLN A 566 12.12 19.67 -18.56
C GLN A 566 13.16 18.83 -17.79
N GLY A 567 14.30 18.50 -18.41
CA GLY A 567 15.38 17.75 -17.74
C GLY A 567 15.13 16.24 -17.70
N SER A 568 14.61 15.64 -18.78
CA SER A 568 14.32 14.19 -18.86
C SER A 568 15.50 13.28 -18.47
N ARG A 569 16.74 13.75 -18.62
CA ARG A 569 17.97 13.03 -18.25
C ARG A 569 18.21 12.95 -16.74
N ASP A 570 17.74 13.93 -15.99
CA ASP A 570 17.94 14.06 -14.54
C ASP A 570 16.86 13.32 -13.72
N LEU A 571 15.90 12.67 -14.42
CA LEU A 571 14.90 11.80 -13.81
C LEU A 571 15.59 10.77 -12.90
N GLN A 572 15.18 10.71 -11.64
CA GLN A 572 15.69 9.69 -10.71
C GLN A 572 15.29 8.30 -11.18
N PHE A 573 16.22 7.35 -11.15
CA PHE A 573 15.99 6.00 -11.62
C PHE A 573 14.87 5.30 -10.82
N LEU A 574 14.85 5.51 -9.50
CA LEU A 574 13.79 5.04 -8.62
C LEU A 574 12.42 5.62 -8.98
N THR A 575 12.35 6.89 -9.38
CA THR A 575 11.12 7.51 -9.88
C THR A 575 10.65 6.83 -11.17
N ALA A 576 11.55 6.54 -12.12
CA ALA A 576 11.19 5.82 -13.35
C ALA A 576 10.60 4.42 -13.03
N LEU A 577 11.21 3.70 -12.10
CA LEU A 577 10.71 2.41 -11.63
C LEU A 577 9.36 2.53 -10.92
N ARG A 578 9.16 3.57 -10.10
CA ARG A 578 7.87 3.83 -9.46
C ARG A 578 6.79 4.14 -10.49
N MET A 579 7.07 4.93 -11.53
CA MET A 579 6.12 5.20 -12.62
C MET A 579 5.67 3.90 -13.31
N ASN A 580 6.57 2.92 -13.47
CA ASN A 580 6.26 1.59 -14.01
C ASN A 580 5.47 0.69 -13.04
N ALA A 581 5.54 0.95 -11.73
CA ALA A 581 4.94 0.15 -10.66
C ALA A 581 3.78 0.84 -9.90
N THR A 582 3.27 1.96 -10.40
CA THR A 582 2.22 2.75 -9.73
C THR A 582 0.86 2.07 -9.86
N TYR A 583 0.64 1.06 -9.03
CA TYR A 583 -0.62 0.31 -8.99
C TYR A 583 -1.73 1.16 -8.34
N PRO A 584 -2.92 1.26 -8.96
CA PRO A 584 -4.03 2.05 -8.43
C PRO A 584 -4.37 1.72 -6.98
N TYR A 585 -4.79 2.74 -6.22
CA TYR A 585 -5.14 2.70 -4.80
C TYR A 585 -3.97 2.48 -3.82
N ILE A 586 -2.84 1.91 -4.23
CA ILE A 586 -1.66 1.73 -3.36
C ILE A 586 -0.74 2.94 -3.49
N LEU A 587 -0.32 3.26 -4.72
CA LEU A 587 0.59 4.37 -5.00
C LEU A 587 -0.16 5.57 -5.60
N PRO A 588 0.37 6.79 -5.49
CA PRO A 588 -0.21 7.97 -6.14
C PRO A 588 0.22 7.98 -7.60
N ASN A 589 -0.71 8.31 -8.50
CA ASN A 589 -0.41 8.48 -9.92
C ASN A 589 0.59 9.61 -10.12
N VAL A 590 1.48 9.47 -11.10
CA VAL A 590 2.56 10.44 -11.33
C VAL A 590 2.14 11.40 -12.41
N HIS A 591 2.20 12.69 -12.10
CA HIS A 591 1.85 13.77 -13.01
C HIS A 591 3.10 14.40 -13.61
N LEU A 592 3.19 14.45 -14.92
CA LEU A 592 4.35 14.96 -15.66
C LEU A 592 4.16 16.42 -16.10
N PRO A 593 5.24 17.20 -16.31
CA PRO A 593 5.15 18.62 -16.64
C PRO A 593 4.79 18.86 -18.12
N SER A 594 3.54 18.55 -18.48
CA SER A 594 3.00 18.71 -19.85
C SER A 594 1.66 19.43 -19.90
N THR A 595 1.24 19.85 -21.09
CA THR A 595 -0.09 20.41 -21.37
C THR A 595 -0.71 19.72 -22.59
N PRO A 596 -1.87 19.04 -22.45
CA PRO A 596 -2.51 18.68 -21.18
C PRO A 596 -1.57 17.85 -20.29
N GLN A 597 -1.83 17.89 -18.98
CA GLN A 597 -0.99 17.17 -18.02
C GLN A 597 -1.12 15.67 -18.22
N ILE A 598 0.02 15.01 -18.45
CA ILE A 598 0.09 13.56 -18.55
C ILE A 598 0.08 12.99 -17.13
N GLU A 599 -0.79 12.02 -16.93
CA GLU A 599 -0.84 11.18 -15.75
C GLU A 599 -0.42 9.76 -16.16
N VAL A 600 0.49 9.15 -15.40
CA VAL A 600 0.94 7.78 -15.65
C VAL A 600 0.58 6.82 -14.51
N MET A 601 0.31 5.58 -14.90
CA MET A 601 0.02 4.44 -14.02
C MET A 601 0.90 3.22 -14.38
N ASP A 602 0.80 2.18 -13.56
CA ASP A 602 1.46 0.89 -13.74
C ASP A 602 1.43 0.40 -15.21
N ALA A 603 2.57 -0.10 -15.69
CA ALA A 603 2.70 -0.67 -17.03
C ALA A 603 1.81 -1.90 -17.25
N GLY A 604 1.46 -2.60 -16.17
CA GLY A 604 0.55 -3.75 -16.14
C GLY A 604 -0.77 -3.48 -16.86
N ILE A 605 -1.28 -2.25 -16.77
CA ILE A 605 -2.57 -1.88 -17.38
C ILE A 605 -2.52 -2.00 -18.92
N ARG A 606 -1.34 -1.84 -19.55
CA ARG A 606 -1.19 -1.82 -21.01
C ARG A 606 -0.31 -2.92 -21.59
N ASP A 607 0.80 -3.24 -20.95
CA ASP A 607 1.80 -4.22 -21.42
C ASP A 607 2.41 -4.97 -20.22
N ASN A 608 1.61 -5.80 -19.55
CA ASN A 608 2.00 -6.45 -18.29
C ASN A 608 3.24 -7.33 -18.39
N TYR A 609 3.60 -7.80 -19.60
CA TYR A 609 4.75 -8.68 -19.82
C TYR A 609 5.92 -7.97 -20.50
N GLY A 610 5.76 -6.72 -20.94
CA GLY A 610 6.74 -6.02 -21.78
C GLY A 610 6.80 -6.54 -23.23
N MET A 611 5.84 -7.37 -23.63
CA MET A 611 5.84 -8.11 -24.89
C MET A 611 5.68 -7.18 -26.09
N LEU A 612 4.83 -6.16 -25.98
CA LEU A 612 4.62 -5.19 -27.06
C LEU A 612 5.90 -4.40 -27.35
N SER A 613 6.74 -4.18 -26.34
CA SER A 613 8.02 -3.48 -26.49
C SER A 613 9.10 -4.41 -27.06
N ALA A 614 9.16 -5.65 -26.58
CA ALA A 614 10.09 -6.67 -27.11
C ALA A 614 9.85 -6.96 -28.60
N THR A 615 8.60 -7.26 -28.97
CA THR A 615 8.23 -7.58 -30.35
C THR A 615 8.47 -6.40 -31.30
N ARG A 616 8.15 -5.17 -30.87
CA ARG A 616 8.45 -3.96 -31.67
C ARG A 616 9.95 -3.76 -31.87
N PHE A 617 10.77 -3.97 -30.83
CA PHE A 617 12.22 -3.90 -30.96
C PHE A 617 12.75 -4.89 -32.01
N ILE A 618 12.28 -6.14 -31.96
CA ILE A 618 12.61 -7.17 -32.96
C ILE A 618 12.22 -6.72 -34.37
N GLN A 619 11.01 -6.16 -34.56
CA GLN A 619 10.55 -5.68 -35.87
C GLN A 619 11.43 -4.55 -36.42
N VAL A 620 11.81 -3.58 -35.57
CA VAL A 620 12.66 -2.43 -35.96
C VAL A 620 14.04 -2.90 -36.40
N PHE A 621 14.65 -3.83 -35.66
CA PHE A 621 16.02 -4.30 -35.90
C PHE A 621 16.10 -5.64 -36.67
N ARG A 622 14.98 -6.13 -37.23
CA ARG A 622 14.89 -7.40 -37.96
C ARG A 622 16.07 -7.66 -38.90
N LYS A 623 16.35 -6.70 -39.81
CA LYS A 623 17.44 -6.86 -40.80
C LYS A 623 18.80 -7.03 -40.14
N TRP A 624 19.05 -6.29 -39.06
CA TRP A 624 20.29 -6.40 -38.29
C TRP A 624 20.36 -7.76 -37.60
N ILE A 625 19.26 -8.21 -36.97
CA ILE A 625 19.16 -9.52 -36.30
C ILE A 625 19.44 -10.66 -37.28
N GLU A 626 18.81 -10.66 -38.47
CA GLU A 626 18.99 -11.70 -39.50
C GLU A 626 20.44 -11.80 -40.00
N GLN A 627 21.16 -10.69 -40.03
CA GLN A 627 22.54 -10.62 -40.52
C GLN A 627 23.57 -10.97 -39.44
N ASN A 628 23.31 -10.59 -38.19
CA ASN A 628 24.32 -10.55 -37.13
C ASN A 628 24.12 -11.55 -35.99
N THR A 629 23.00 -12.27 -35.96
CA THR A 629 22.67 -13.22 -34.88
C THR A 629 22.30 -14.58 -35.44
N SER A 630 22.35 -15.61 -34.59
CA SER A 630 21.83 -16.95 -34.90
C SER A 630 20.35 -17.11 -34.57
N GLY A 631 19.66 -16.01 -34.23
CA GLY A 631 18.27 -15.97 -33.81
C GLY A 631 18.07 -15.24 -32.48
N VAL A 632 16.81 -15.16 -32.07
CA VAL A 632 16.35 -14.46 -30.87
C VAL A 632 15.68 -15.45 -29.92
N VAL A 633 16.06 -15.40 -28.65
CA VAL A 633 15.39 -16.08 -27.54
C VAL A 633 14.64 -15.01 -26.74
N LEU A 634 13.31 -15.09 -26.75
CA LEU A 634 12.47 -14.28 -25.89
C LEU A 634 12.23 -15.06 -24.59
N MET A 635 12.87 -14.63 -23.52
CA MET A 635 12.72 -15.24 -22.20
C MET A 635 11.71 -14.45 -21.39
N GLN A 636 10.55 -15.05 -21.15
CA GLN A 636 9.44 -14.49 -20.40
C GLN A 636 9.43 -15.06 -18.98
N VAL A 637 9.36 -14.18 -17.98
CA VAL A 637 9.23 -14.56 -16.57
C VAL A 637 7.90 -14.02 -16.02
N SER A 638 6.98 -14.92 -15.68
CA SER A 638 5.64 -14.60 -15.20
C SER A 638 5.40 -15.00 -13.75
N SER A 639 4.81 -14.10 -12.96
CA SER A 639 4.39 -14.37 -11.58
C SER A 639 2.94 -14.87 -11.45
N SER A 640 2.19 -14.94 -12.55
CA SER A 640 0.81 -15.41 -12.64
C SER A 640 0.66 -16.56 -13.64
N GLU A 641 -0.33 -17.43 -13.41
CA GLU A 641 -0.69 -18.47 -14.37
C GLU A 641 -1.34 -17.83 -15.60
N LEU A 642 -0.87 -18.21 -16.80
CA LEU A 642 -1.43 -17.79 -18.10
C LEU A 642 -2.82 -18.38 -18.39
N ILE A 643 -3.34 -19.28 -17.54
CA ILE A 643 -4.64 -19.92 -17.73
C ILE A 643 -5.35 -19.89 -16.38
N GLU A 644 -6.14 -18.85 -16.14
CA GLU A 644 -7.05 -18.83 -14.99
C GLU A 644 -8.15 -19.88 -15.19
N GLU A 645 -8.52 -20.60 -14.12
CA GLU A 645 -9.70 -21.45 -14.14
C GLU A 645 -10.94 -20.60 -14.49
N ILE A 646 -11.70 -21.01 -15.50
CA ILE A 646 -12.92 -20.29 -15.93
C ILE A 646 -13.92 -20.34 -14.78
N ALA A 647 -14.02 -19.25 -14.02
CA ALA A 647 -14.92 -19.16 -12.90
C ALA A 647 -16.39 -19.21 -13.40
N PRO A 648 -17.26 -20.06 -12.82
CA PRO A 648 -18.67 -20.09 -13.18
C PRO A 648 -19.32 -18.74 -12.86
N SER A 649 -20.18 -18.23 -13.75
CA SER A 649 -20.84 -16.91 -13.62
C SER A 649 -21.89 -16.82 -12.49
N ASN A 650 -21.93 -17.79 -11.59
CA ASN A 650 -23.08 -17.99 -10.71
C ASN A 650 -22.91 -17.29 -9.35
N ARG A 651 -23.86 -16.40 -9.06
CA ARG A 651 -24.15 -15.74 -7.76
C ARG A 651 -22.96 -15.03 -7.10
N THR A 652 -22.62 -13.85 -7.61
CA THR A 652 -21.93 -12.83 -6.83
C THR A 652 -22.94 -12.11 -5.92
N GLY A 653 -22.63 -11.97 -4.63
CA GLY A 653 -23.49 -11.22 -3.70
C GLY A 653 -23.42 -9.71 -3.99
N ILE A 654 -24.40 -8.95 -3.53
CA ILE A 654 -24.49 -7.48 -3.75
C ILE A 654 -23.23 -6.74 -3.24
N ILE A 655 -22.63 -7.21 -2.14
CA ILE A 655 -21.39 -6.65 -1.61
C ILE A 655 -20.20 -6.97 -2.52
N SER A 656 -20.13 -8.19 -3.07
CA SER A 656 -19.02 -8.56 -3.96
C SER A 656 -19.15 -7.93 -5.35
N SER A 657 -20.36 -7.57 -5.79
CA SER A 657 -20.57 -6.80 -7.02
C SER A 657 -20.24 -5.32 -6.89
N LEU A 658 -20.51 -4.69 -5.74
CA LEU A 658 -20.12 -3.29 -5.45
C LEU A 658 -18.60 -3.08 -5.36
N VAL A 659 -17.85 -4.13 -4.98
CA VAL A 659 -16.37 -4.11 -4.87
C VAL A 659 -15.69 -4.67 -6.14
N ASN A 660 -16.46 -4.97 -7.20
CA ASN A 660 -15.98 -5.64 -8.41
C ASN A 660 -15.20 -4.79 -9.47
N PRO A 661 -14.92 -3.48 -9.34
CA PRO A 661 -14.02 -2.79 -10.29
C PRO A 661 -12.64 -3.45 -10.40
N VAL A 662 -12.15 -4.05 -9.30
CA VAL A 662 -10.87 -4.78 -9.25
C VAL A 662 -10.94 -6.12 -10.01
N GLY A 663 -12.13 -6.71 -10.18
CA GLY A 663 -12.33 -7.91 -10.99
C GLY A 663 -12.24 -7.64 -12.49
N ILE A 664 -12.57 -6.43 -12.94
CA ILE A 664 -12.48 -6.00 -14.34
C ILE A 664 -11.00 -5.89 -14.76
N LEU A 665 -10.12 -5.42 -13.89
CA LEU A 665 -8.66 -5.38 -14.14
C LEU A 665 -8.08 -6.77 -14.43
N GLY A 666 -8.55 -7.82 -13.75
CA GLY A 666 -8.13 -9.19 -14.03
C GLY A 666 -8.44 -9.63 -15.46
N LYS A 667 -9.64 -9.30 -15.95
CA LYS A 667 -10.07 -9.60 -17.33
C LYS A 667 -9.25 -8.85 -18.39
N VAL A 668 -8.77 -7.64 -18.07
CA VAL A 668 -7.88 -6.87 -18.96
C VAL A 668 -6.55 -7.60 -19.14
N PHE A 669 -5.99 -8.23 -18.10
CA PHE A 669 -4.75 -9.00 -18.23
C PHE A 669 -4.91 -10.23 -19.13
N THR A 670 -6.03 -10.95 -19.03
CA THR A 670 -6.32 -12.08 -19.95
C THR A 670 -6.43 -11.63 -21.41
N LEU A 671 -7.06 -10.48 -21.68
CA LEU A 671 -7.12 -9.93 -23.04
C LEU A 671 -5.73 -9.56 -23.57
N GLN A 672 -4.86 -8.99 -22.73
CA GLN A 672 -3.48 -8.71 -23.11
C GLN A 672 -2.71 -9.98 -23.48
N GLU A 673 -2.92 -11.10 -22.77
CA GLU A 673 -2.25 -12.37 -23.09
C GLU A 673 -2.58 -12.87 -24.49
N PHE A 674 -3.86 -12.80 -24.90
CA PHE A 674 -4.25 -13.18 -26.26
C PHE A 674 -3.61 -12.28 -27.33
N GLU A 675 -3.54 -10.97 -27.08
CA GLU A 675 -2.85 -10.02 -27.98
C GLU A 675 -1.34 -10.28 -28.06
N HIS A 676 -0.73 -10.67 -26.94
CA HIS A 676 0.69 -11.01 -26.89
C HIS A 676 1.01 -12.30 -27.65
N ASP A 677 0.17 -13.34 -27.53
CA ASP A 677 0.33 -14.58 -28.30
C ASP A 677 0.18 -14.34 -29.81
N ASN A 678 -0.78 -13.50 -30.23
CA ASN A 678 -0.88 -13.05 -31.63
C ASN A 678 0.39 -12.33 -32.09
N SER A 679 0.93 -11.43 -31.26
CA SER A 679 2.16 -10.70 -31.55
C SER A 679 3.37 -11.63 -31.69
N LEU A 680 3.46 -12.67 -30.85
CA LEU A 680 4.50 -13.70 -30.95
C LEU A 680 4.37 -14.52 -32.24
N GLY A 681 3.15 -14.86 -32.66
CA GLY A 681 2.88 -15.50 -33.95
C GLY A 681 3.44 -14.70 -35.12
N PHE A 682 3.20 -13.38 -35.15
CA PHE A 682 3.76 -12.52 -36.20
C PHE A 682 5.28 -12.45 -36.19
N ILE A 683 5.94 -12.52 -35.02
CA ILE A 683 7.41 -12.56 -34.95
C ILE A 683 7.95 -13.90 -35.45
N TYR A 684 7.25 -15.00 -35.16
CA TYR A 684 7.59 -16.32 -35.66
C TYR A 684 7.56 -16.34 -37.19
N ASP A 685 6.52 -15.78 -37.81
CA ASP A 685 6.42 -15.62 -39.25
C ASP A 685 7.49 -14.67 -39.82
N LEU A 686 7.89 -13.65 -39.05
CA LEU A 686 8.85 -12.63 -39.48
C LEU A 686 10.30 -13.13 -39.54
N LEU A 687 10.75 -13.89 -38.54
CA LEU A 687 12.13 -14.38 -38.43
C LEU A 687 12.32 -15.80 -38.94
N GLY A 688 11.24 -16.59 -38.92
CA GLY A 688 11.21 -18.01 -39.22
C GLY A 688 11.38 -18.90 -37.99
N PRO A 689 10.93 -20.16 -38.09
CA PRO A 689 10.84 -21.10 -36.97
C PRO A 689 12.20 -21.43 -36.31
N GLU A 690 13.28 -21.40 -37.09
CA GLU A 690 14.63 -21.75 -36.60
C GLU A 690 15.35 -20.59 -35.90
N ARG A 691 14.81 -19.36 -36.01
CA ARG A 691 15.46 -18.13 -35.54
C ARG A 691 14.70 -17.43 -34.43
N PHE A 692 13.57 -17.95 -33.99
CA PHE A 692 12.80 -17.36 -32.89
C PHE A 692 12.31 -18.44 -31.92
N GLU A 693 12.75 -18.33 -30.67
CA GLU A 693 12.39 -19.24 -29.59
C GLU A 693 11.81 -18.47 -28.42
N VAL A 694 10.76 -19.02 -27.79
CA VAL A 694 10.14 -18.46 -26.60
C VAL A 694 10.33 -19.43 -25.43
N ILE A 695 10.93 -18.93 -24.35
CA ILE A 695 11.17 -19.67 -23.10
C ILE A 695 10.34 -19.02 -22.00
N ARG A 696 9.49 -19.79 -21.31
CA ARG A 696 8.53 -19.25 -20.33
C ARG A 696 8.76 -19.83 -18.94
N PHE A 697 9.23 -18.99 -18.02
CA PHE A 697 9.29 -19.33 -16.60
C PHE A 697 8.05 -18.83 -15.89
N VAL A 698 7.20 -19.75 -15.44
CA VAL A 698 5.92 -19.42 -14.81
C VAL A 698 5.98 -19.81 -13.33
N TYR A 699 5.68 -18.86 -12.46
CA TYR A 699 5.46 -19.15 -11.05
C TYR A 699 4.13 -19.87 -10.87
N ARG A 700 4.20 -21.09 -10.32
CA ARG A 700 3.02 -21.83 -9.85
C ARG A 700 3.23 -22.19 -8.38
N PRO A 701 2.23 -21.98 -7.51
CA PRO A 701 2.32 -22.39 -6.11
C PRO A 701 2.60 -23.88 -6.00
N THR A 702 3.62 -24.29 -5.23
CA THR A 702 3.99 -25.72 -5.13
C THR A 702 2.95 -26.57 -4.38
N GLN A 703 2.01 -25.92 -3.68
CA GLN A 703 0.93 -26.58 -2.94
C GLN A 703 -0.44 -26.04 -3.37
N ARG A 704 -1.29 -26.92 -3.93
CA ARG A 704 -2.63 -26.60 -4.48
C ARG A 704 -3.67 -26.05 -3.48
N LYS A 705 -3.41 -26.08 -2.17
CA LYS A 705 -4.36 -25.59 -1.14
C LYS A 705 -3.86 -24.28 -0.55
N LYS A 706 -4.39 -23.13 -1.01
CA LYS A 706 -4.82 -21.94 -0.24
C LYS A 706 -4.57 -20.61 -0.95
N LEU A 707 -5.43 -19.64 -0.57
CA LEU A 707 -5.44 -18.18 -0.79
C LEU A 707 -4.82 -17.72 -2.10
N THR A 708 -5.68 -17.18 -2.97
CA THR A 708 -5.29 -16.33 -4.09
C THR A 708 -4.22 -15.34 -3.63
N ALA A 709 -3.00 -15.54 -4.13
CA ALA A 709 -1.85 -14.75 -3.74
C ALA A 709 -2.11 -13.26 -3.97
N SER A 710 -1.78 -12.44 -2.97
CA SER A 710 -1.98 -10.99 -3.05
C SER A 710 -0.99 -10.36 -4.04
N VAL A 711 -1.48 -9.45 -4.88
CA VAL A 711 -0.62 -8.55 -5.66
C VAL A 711 -0.32 -7.37 -4.74
N SER A 712 0.69 -7.54 -3.88
CA SER A 712 1.04 -6.54 -2.87
C SER A 712 2.56 -6.33 -2.79
N PHE A 713 2.96 -5.25 -2.10
CA PHE A 713 4.36 -4.98 -1.75
C PHE A 713 4.79 -5.65 -0.43
N HIS A 714 4.16 -6.79 -0.12
CA HIS A 714 4.48 -7.65 1.01
C HIS A 714 4.57 -9.11 0.51
N ILE A 715 5.48 -9.90 1.09
CA ILE A 715 5.59 -11.33 0.83
C ILE A 715 5.87 -12.08 2.13
N THR A 716 5.05 -13.08 2.42
CA THR A 716 5.20 -13.91 3.64
C THR A 716 6.43 -14.82 3.55
N SER A 717 6.93 -15.29 4.69
CA SER A 717 8.07 -16.23 4.70
C SER A 717 7.79 -17.52 3.92
N ARG A 718 6.55 -18.03 3.98
CA ARG A 718 6.13 -19.20 3.20
C ARG A 718 6.04 -18.91 1.72
N GLU A 719 5.46 -17.78 1.29
CA GLU A 719 5.43 -17.42 -0.13
C GLU A 719 6.84 -17.25 -0.68
N LYS A 720 7.73 -16.60 0.06
CA LYS A 720 9.14 -16.47 -0.30
C LYS A 720 9.82 -17.83 -0.45
N ALA A 721 9.62 -18.76 0.48
CA ALA A 721 10.13 -20.11 0.37
C ALA A 721 9.51 -20.89 -0.81
N ASP A 722 8.26 -20.61 -1.14
CA ASP A 722 7.57 -21.20 -2.28
C ASP A 722 8.12 -20.72 -3.61
N VAL A 723 8.29 -19.40 -3.79
CA VAL A 723 8.91 -18.78 -4.97
C VAL A 723 10.33 -19.32 -5.19
N LYS A 724 11.13 -19.46 -4.12
CA LYS A 724 12.46 -20.07 -4.21
C LYS A 724 12.44 -21.53 -4.67
N ARG A 725 11.38 -22.29 -4.35
CA ARG A 725 11.23 -23.71 -4.77
C ARG A 725 10.58 -23.86 -6.14
N ALA A 726 9.78 -22.90 -6.58
CA ALA A 726 9.04 -22.96 -7.84
C ALA A 726 9.94 -23.11 -9.07
N ILE A 727 11.19 -22.65 -9.01
CA ILE A 727 12.18 -22.88 -10.08
C ILE A 727 12.51 -24.36 -10.28
N GLY A 728 12.31 -25.19 -9.26
CA GLY A 728 12.54 -26.63 -9.30
C GLY A 728 11.36 -27.45 -9.82
N LEU A 729 10.25 -26.82 -10.20
CA LEU A 729 9.11 -27.49 -10.81
C LEU A 729 9.51 -28.13 -12.16
N PRO A 730 8.92 -29.27 -12.54
CA PRO A 730 9.27 -29.98 -13.78
C PRO A 730 9.24 -29.09 -15.03
N GLU A 731 8.20 -28.25 -15.16
CA GLU A 731 8.04 -27.34 -16.30
C GLU A 731 9.17 -26.32 -16.37
N ASN A 732 9.50 -25.67 -15.25
CA ASN A 732 10.59 -24.70 -15.19
C ASN A 732 11.97 -25.34 -15.40
N LYS A 733 12.15 -26.61 -15.00
CA LYS A 733 13.38 -27.38 -15.30
C LYS A 733 13.50 -27.67 -16.79
N THR A 734 12.44 -28.10 -17.45
CA THR A 734 12.43 -28.32 -18.91
C THR A 734 12.75 -27.04 -19.66
N GLU A 735 12.17 -25.91 -19.25
CA GLU A 735 12.46 -24.60 -19.86
C GLU A 735 13.90 -24.14 -19.59
N MET A 736 14.45 -24.41 -18.41
CA MET A 736 15.86 -24.17 -18.10
C MET A 736 16.79 -25.02 -18.98
N GLU A 737 16.47 -26.31 -19.17
CA GLU A 737 17.25 -27.18 -20.06
C GLU A 737 17.20 -26.73 -21.52
N ARG A 738 16.03 -26.28 -22.00
CA ARG A 738 15.89 -25.67 -23.33
C ARG A 738 16.75 -24.42 -23.45
N LEU A 739 16.69 -23.52 -22.46
CA LEU A 739 17.52 -22.30 -22.43
C LEU A 739 19.02 -22.64 -22.46
N MET A 740 19.45 -23.64 -21.69
CA MET A 740 20.85 -24.08 -21.71
C MET A 740 21.28 -24.64 -23.06
N LYS A 741 20.41 -25.36 -23.78
CA LYS A 741 20.72 -25.87 -25.12
C LYS A 741 20.86 -24.75 -26.16
N LEU A 742 20.20 -23.61 -25.95
CA LEU A 742 20.20 -22.49 -26.87
C LEU A 742 21.38 -21.52 -26.68
N LEU A 743 21.99 -21.49 -25.49
CA LEU A 743 23.00 -20.51 -25.08
C LEU A 743 24.34 -21.12 -24.62
N LYS A 744 24.48 -22.45 -24.67
CA LYS A 744 25.77 -23.15 -24.58
C LYS A 744 26.33 -23.35 -25.98
#